data_AF-A0A8B6LTT7-F1
#
_entry.id   AF-A0A8B6LTT7-F1
#
_cell.length_a   1.000
_cell.length_b   1.000
_cell.length_c   1.000
_cell.angle_alpha   90.00
_cell.angle_beta   90.00
_cell.angle_gamma   90.00
#
_symmetry.space_group_name_H-M   'P 1'
#
loop_
_entity.id
_entity.type
_entity.pdbx_description
1 polymer ?
#
loop_
_entity_poly.entity_id
_entity_poly.type
_entity_poly.pdbx_seq_one_letter_code
_entity_poly.pdbx_strand_id
1 'polypeptide(L)'
;MNKTYRSVWNHALNAWVAVSEITVARGKRSGMATLLVGAGLSVLAATSAAQVFNYDDPPAPPGQGTSPITVTAPVDAELHSTGTGTATQTGDINGTGAVLKTGAGTIILSGNNGYQGGTTISAGALGASSSANLGTGGLSFLNNARLITQADNASFTQGINLGAGGGTLDAGDHVNNTFSGQITGSIGDALSLTNSGTNNALTARFILDNATNSYSGGTLIGGGTGRTTVQTPTTGSLGTGAVTLLGNAELDMVGGSLGALAVTVQTSSNVLGTNSGVQFSNAASAGSATVQINGTGSFVGFANTSTAGSAQITSNGGRLMFNDSASGGASTIHNNNGVVYLSDTSDTSGATIDNATGRVYINNIVSNASIGSLSGAGDVVLGSKILTVGGLGNADTISGVISDTGVATLDSLGGFYNTAVTDVGGSLVKVGTGTLTLTGTNTYTGGTTISAGTLQLGDGHSSGSVLGPIVDNAALAIDRSDTFTLANQITGTGTLAQNGTGTTVLTAANAYQGATFVNAGTLRAGAAGSFSAASAHTVATGATLDLAGFNQTVASLSNAGTVSLVGSVPGTTLTVNGNYVGNNGTLVLGATLDAIGTSDRLVINGGSATGHTTLQVTQLGGLGGLTTGNGIEVITAQGGATTTAQTTKDAFALGGTGHVDAGAFEYRLYAADAGGAGENWYLRSSVTPPPPPPPPPPPPPAPPAPPAPPAPPAPPAPPAPPAPPAPPAPAPAPTPAPAPVTAYRAEVAMLSALPAQMRQADLAMVGNMHRRLGDDDASAQAVASLTPTAGTLTTERRAWARAVYTDIDIRQGGTVSPSTQGNVAGVQAGTDLYVSALGDWRAGLYVGSLDGNVDVSGSASGLWRAVGNTDLRARYVGAYATYANATGLYVDSVLQYGSQRYTIRPLGSFAASGKGNSLIASVEVGQAFALSGNWTVEPEAQLSYRRARLDDLSISGALVRQDHAGDWTAGIGVRVKGDFATSAGRLQPYGRIGLVHGTGGGDPTQFSNGGFVTAIANTGSYTSTELAAGATLSLTKVVSIYGEIGKAFSAGGDTKVRSSVQGAIGLRVRW
;
A
#
# COMPACT_ATOMS: atom_id res chain seq x y z
N MET A 1 4.71 -73.34 -3.45
CA MET A 1 3.36 -72.85 -3.09
C MET A 1 3.52 -71.66 -2.16
N ASN A 2 2.95 -70.53 -2.58
CA ASN A 2 2.77 -69.21 -1.94
C ASN A 2 3.90 -68.63 -1.08
N LYS A 3 4.77 -67.81 -1.70
CA LYS A 3 5.41 -66.69 -1.01
C LYS A 3 4.51 -65.47 -1.15
N THR A 4 3.87 -65.08 -0.06
CA THR A 4 3.09 -63.84 0.02
C THR A 4 4.05 -62.69 0.26
N TYR A 5 3.97 -61.64 -0.58
CA TYR A 5 4.75 -60.40 -0.42
C TYR A 5 3.79 -59.28 -0.03
N ARG A 6 4.21 -58.40 0.88
CA ARG A 6 3.49 -57.17 1.21
C ARG A 6 4.27 -55.96 0.70
N SER A 7 3.56 -55.06 0.01
CA SER A 7 4.07 -53.74 -0.39
C SER A 7 4.01 -52.79 0.81
N VAL A 8 5.13 -52.15 1.16
CA VAL A 8 5.19 -51.13 2.22
C VAL A 8 5.81 -49.85 1.64
N TRP A 9 5.22 -48.70 1.96
CA TRP A 9 5.69 -47.40 1.50
C TRP A 9 6.93 -46.97 2.30
N ASN A 10 8.05 -46.71 1.61
CA ASN A 10 9.28 -46.27 2.24
C ASN A 10 9.44 -44.76 2.07
N HIS A 11 9.29 -44.02 3.19
CA HIS A 11 9.36 -42.55 3.22
C HIS A 11 10.77 -41.99 2.93
N ALA A 12 11.84 -42.77 3.13
CA ALA A 12 13.20 -42.32 2.86
C ALA A 12 13.58 -42.41 1.36
N LEU A 13 12.90 -43.27 0.60
CA LEU A 13 13.12 -43.48 -0.84
C LEU A 13 11.95 -42.99 -1.72
N ASN A 14 10.86 -42.53 -1.10
CA ASN A 14 9.60 -42.11 -1.73
C ASN A 14 9.02 -43.11 -2.74
N ALA A 15 9.07 -44.40 -2.43
CA ALA A 15 8.61 -45.49 -3.30
C ALA A 15 8.04 -46.69 -2.51
N TRP A 16 7.19 -47.49 -3.17
CA TRP A 16 6.68 -48.76 -2.63
C TRP A 16 7.71 -49.87 -2.82
N VAL A 17 8.03 -50.62 -1.76
CA VAL A 17 9.01 -51.70 -1.78
C VAL A 17 8.39 -53.00 -1.24
N ALA A 18 8.72 -54.15 -1.84
CA ALA A 18 8.19 -55.46 -1.45
C ALA A 18 9.10 -56.14 -0.40
N VAL A 19 8.52 -56.61 0.71
CA VAL A 19 9.26 -57.30 1.79
C VAL A 19 8.64 -58.69 2.06
N SER A 20 9.47 -59.70 2.33
CA SER A 20 9.04 -61.08 2.62
C SER A 20 9.03 -61.38 4.13
N GLU A 21 7.96 -61.99 4.64
CA GLU A 21 7.89 -62.47 6.03
C GLU A 21 8.41 -63.92 6.15
N ILE A 22 9.25 -64.20 7.16
CA ILE A 22 9.64 -65.56 7.56
C ILE A 22 9.04 -65.86 8.94
N THR A 23 8.22 -66.91 9.01
CA THR A 23 7.67 -67.50 10.23
C THR A 23 8.64 -68.50 10.84
N VAL A 24 8.75 -68.50 12.17
CA VAL A 24 9.64 -69.35 12.99
C VAL A 24 9.06 -70.75 13.21
N ALA A 25 9.89 -71.80 13.17
CA ALA A 25 9.59 -73.10 13.78
C ALA A 25 10.86 -73.77 14.36
N ARG A 26 10.74 -74.28 15.61
CA ARG A 26 11.75 -75.00 16.40
C ARG A 26 11.80 -76.50 16.03
N GLY A 27 12.99 -77.13 16.08
CA GLY A 27 13.10 -78.61 16.15
C GLY A 27 14.50 -79.23 15.98
N LYS A 28 15.16 -79.54 17.13
CA LYS A 28 16.21 -80.54 17.48
C LYS A 28 17.15 -81.21 16.42
N ARG A 29 18.46 -81.06 16.72
CA ARG A 29 19.65 -81.98 16.69
C ARG A 29 19.86 -82.99 15.54
N SER A 30 20.97 -82.84 14.78
CA SER A 30 22.18 -83.72 14.82
C SER A 30 23.18 -83.47 13.65
N GLY A 31 24.46 -83.27 13.96
CA GLY A 31 25.62 -83.87 13.26
C GLY A 31 26.19 -83.25 11.96
N MET A 32 27.40 -82.63 12.10
CA MET A 32 28.62 -82.64 11.24
C MET A 32 28.50 -82.50 9.69
N ALA A 33 29.33 -81.75 8.95
CA ALA A 33 30.61 -81.05 9.16
C ALA A 33 30.78 -79.95 8.07
N THR A 34 31.52 -78.88 8.37
CA THR A 34 31.91 -77.83 7.40
C THR A 34 33.42 -77.62 7.43
N LEU A 35 33.98 -77.53 6.22
CA LEU A 35 35.37 -77.22 5.87
C LEU A 35 35.58 -75.70 5.94
N LEU A 36 36.58 -75.22 6.70
CA LEU A 36 37.00 -73.81 6.74
C LEU A 36 38.55 -73.71 6.75
N VAL A 37 39.09 -72.85 5.88
CA VAL A 37 40.50 -72.37 5.81
C VAL A 37 40.39 -70.84 5.86
N GLY A 38 40.80 -70.11 6.91
CA GLY A 38 42.17 -69.71 7.30
C GLY A 38 42.41 -68.25 6.83
N ALA A 39 42.70 -67.23 7.65
CA ALA A 39 43.50 -67.16 8.88
C ALA A 39 43.08 -65.98 9.79
N GLY A 40 43.27 -66.11 11.12
CA GLY A 40 43.27 -64.94 12.01
C GLY A 40 42.91 -65.08 13.50
N LEU A 41 42.65 -66.26 14.07
CA LEU A 41 42.66 -66.43 15.54
C LEU A 41 43.26 -67.78 15.92
N SER A 42 44.57 -67.79 16.14
CA SER A 42 45.26 -68.87 16.82
C SER A 42 45.00 -68.76 18.33
N VAL A 43 43.80 -69.18 18.77
CA VAL A 43 43.67 -69.86 20.05
C VAL A 43 43.57 -71.33 19.69
N LEU A 44 44.74 -71.95 19.63
CA LEU A 44 44.86 -73.40 19.62
C LEU A 44 44.21 -73.85 20.94
N ALA A 45 43.00 -74.41 20.87
CA ALA A 45 42.46 -75.22 21.95
C ALA A 45 43.35 -76.47 22.05
N ALA A 46 44.50 -76.33 22.69
CA ALA A 46 45.01 -77.42 23.49
C ALA A 46 43.96 -77.64 24.56
N THR A 47 43.35 -78.82 24.59
CA THR A 47 42.63 -79.29 25.78
C THR A 47 43.66 -79.53 26.88
N SER A 48 44.23 -78.47 27.43
CA SER A 48 44.65 -78.44 28.83
C SER A 48 43.34 -78.31 29.61
N ALA A 49 43.07 -79.24 30.52
CA ALA A 49 41.97 -79.10 31.46
C ALA A 49 42.21 -77.80 32.25
N ALA A 50 41.49 -76.73 31.91
CA ALA A 50 41.47 -75.53 32.74
C ALA A 50 41.08 -75.96 34.16
N GLN A 51 41.79 -75.46 35.16
CA GLN A 51 41.42 -75.73 36.53
C GLN A 51 40.11 -74.98 36.80
N VAL A 52 39.00 -75.72 36.87
CA VAL A 52 37.69 -75.14 37.16
C VAL A 52 37.52 -74.99 38.67
N PHE A 53 37.35 -73.76 39.11
CA PHE A 53 37.06 -73.39 40.49
C PHE A 53 35.62 -72.91 40.55
N ASN A 54 34.75 -73.71 41.18
CA ASN A 54 33.36 -73.35 41.41
C ASN A 54 33.25 -72.48 42.65
N TYR A 55 32.56 -71.35 42.51
CA TYR A 55 32.21 -70.42 43.59
C TYR A 55 30.70 -70.46 43.81
N ASP A 56 30.30 -70.80 45.03
CA ASP A 56 28.90 -70.88 45.44
C ASP A 56 28.49 -69.57 46.11
N ASP A 57 27.23 -69.17 45.90
CA ASP A 57 26.89 -67.77 46.07
C ASP A 57 25.40 -67.50 46.34
N PRO A 58 25.05 -66.83 47.45
CA PRO A 58 25.40 -67.15 48.83
C PRO A 58 24.46 -68.23 49.45
N PRO A 59 24.88 -68.93 50.52
CA PRO A 59 26.14 -68.77 51.28
C PRO A 59 27.27 -69.69 50.78
N ALA A 60 28.49 -69.14 50.66
CA ALA A 60 29.70 -69.88 50.35
C ALA A 60 30.16 -70.76 51.54
N PRO A 61 30.73 -71.95 51.32
CA PRO A 61 31.38 -72.75 52.37
C PRO A 61 32.54 -72.00 53.04
N PRO A 62 32.78 -72.14 54.36
CA PRO A 62 33.91 -71.52 55.05
C PRO A 62 35.24 -71.94 54.38
N GLY A 63 36.04 -70.97 53.94
CA GLY A 63 37.34 -71.19 53.30
C GLY A 63 37.32 -71.37 51.77
N GLN A 64 36.15 -71.31 51.12
CA GLN A 64 36.10 -71.23 49.66
C GLN A 64 36.77 -69.93 49.18
N GLY A 65 37.72 -70.05 48.26
CA GLY A 65 38.38 -68.92 47.63
C GLY A 65 39.61 -68.36 48.35
N THR A 66 40.09 -69.00 49.42
CA THR A 66 41.24 -68.50 50.20
C THR A 66 42.59 -69.10 49.78
N SER A 67 42.58 -70.22 49.06
CA SER A 67 43.81 -70.90 48.63
C SER A 67 44.45 -70.21 47.41
N PRO A 68 45.78 -70.08 47.36
CA PRO A 68 46.48 -69.64 46.16
C PRO A 68 46.23 -70.59 44.98
N ILE A 69 46.11 -70.03 43.77
CA ILE A 69 45.95 -70.77 42.52
C ILE A 69 47.22 -70.58 41.68
N THR A 70 47.81 -71.66 41.16
CA THR A 70 48.96 -71.58 40.24
C THR A 70 48.54 -71.96 38.83
N VAL A 71 48.72 -71.05 37.88
CA VAL A 71 48.40 -71.23 36.46
C VAL A 71 49.68 -71.27 35.62
N THR A 72 49.83 -72.24 34.72
CA THR A 72 51.04 -72.38 33.89
C THR A 72 50.61 -72.54 32.45
N ALA A 73 51.00 -71.63 31.56
CA ALA A 73 50.66 -71.72 30.14
C ALA A 73 51.01 -73.12 29.58
N PRO A 74 50.10 -73.80 28.86
CA PRO A 74 48.79 -73.36 28.36
C PRO A 74 47.59 -73.68 29.29
N VAL A 75 47.82 -74.05 30.56
CA VAL A 75 46.78 -74.37 31.54
C VAL A 75 46.22 -73.10 32.17
N ASP A 76 44.94 -72.84 31.92
CA ASP A 76 44.16 -71.69 32.43
C ASP A 76 43.45 -72.01 33.76
N ALA A 77 42.95 -70.97 34.44
CA ALA A 77 41.99 -71.09 35.54
C ALA A 77 40.61 -70.59 35.11
N GLU A 78 39.59 -71.45 35.20
CA GLU A 78 38.18 -71.05 35.04
C GLU A 78 37.58 -70.78 36.41
N LEU A 79 37.18 -69.53 36.66
CA LEU A 79 36.43 -69.13 37.86
C LEU A 79 34.94 -69.14 37.49
N HIS A 80 34.23 -70.19 37.92
CA HIS A 80 32.84 -70.41 37.58
C HIS A 80 31.92 -70.06 38.75
N SER A 81 31.03 -69.08 38.57
CA SER A 81 29.97 -68.81 39.56
C SER A 81 28.77 -69.72 39.33
N THR A 82 28.34 -70.48 40.34
CA THR A 82 27.20 -71.42 40.22
C THR A 82 25.83 -70.75 40.37
N GLY A 83 25.79 -69.53 40.94
CA GLY A 83 24.58 -68.73 41.17
C GLY A 83 24.66 -67.31 40.59
N THR A 84 23.78 -66.41 41.07
CA THR A 84 23.70 -65.00 40.65
C THR A 84 24.20 -64.00 41.71
N GLY A 85 24.79 -64.48 42.81
CA GLY A 85 25.22 -63.67 43.95
C GLY A 85 26.55 -62.94 43.77
N THR A 86 27.25 -62.67 44.88
CA THR A 86 28.67 -62.26 44.90
C THR A 86 29.57 -63.17 45.78
N ALA A 87 30.55 -63.83 45.17
CA ALA A 87 31.60 -64.61 45.83
C ALA A 87 32.96 -63.89 45.78
N THR A 88 33.94 -64.29 46.59
CA THR A 88 35.28 -63.66 46.66
C THR A 88 36.41 -64.70 46.61
N GLN A 89 37.40 -64.46 45.76
CA GLN A 89 38.69 -65.16 45.73
C GLN A 89 39.75 -64.25 46.34
N THR A 90 40.21 -64.60 47.54
CA THR A 90 41.22 -63.86 48.29
C THR A 90 42.63 -64.39 48.10
N GLY A 91 42.79 -65.67 47.76
CA GLY A 91 44.12 -66.25 47.49
C GLY A 91 44.69 -65.76 46.17
N ASP A 92 46.00 -65.49 46.14
CA ASP A 92 46.69 -65.02 44.93
C ASP A 92 46.66 -66.07 43.81
N ILE A 93 46.41 -65.63 42.58
CA ILE A 93 46.49 -66.40 41.35
C ILE A 93 47.77 -66.00 40.62
N ASN A 94 48.70 -66.94 40.41
CA ASN A 94 50.05 -66.66 39.90
C ASN A 94 50.50 -67.61 38.80
N GLY A 95 51.34 -67.13 37.87
CA GLY A 95 52.07 -67.93 36.88
C GLY A 95 51.90 -67.44 35.42
N THR A 96 52.12 -68.28 34.42
CA THR A 96 52.14 -67.82 33.01
C THR A 96 50.80 -67.99 32.27
N GLY A 97 49.82 -68.70 32.84
CA GLY A 97 48.50 -68.97 32.23
C GLY A 97 47.50 -67.82 32.34
N ALA A 98 46.28 -68.01 31.78
CA ALA A 98 45.20 -67.02 31.80
C ALA A 98 44.08 -67.34 32.80
N VAL A 99 43.22 -66.37 33.09
CA VAL A 99 42.02 -66.52 33.93
C VAL A 99 40.76 -66.26 33.10
N LEU A 100 39.78 -67.16 33.20
CA LEU A 100 38.48 -67.07 32.55
C LEU A 100 37.35 -67.02 33.60
N LYS A 101 36.55 -65.95 33.61
CA LYS A 101 35.34 -65.85 34.43
C LYS A 101 34.11 -66.33 33.64
N THR A 102 33.39 -67.31 34.17
CA THR A 102 32.12 -67.86 33.62
C THR A 102 31.00 -67.82 34.66
N GLY A 103 29.76 -68.10 34.24
CA GLY A 103 28.57 -68.07 35.10
C GLY A 103 28.01 -66.66 35.33
N ALA A 104 26.75 -66.57 35.77
CA ALA A 104 25.99 -65.31 35.80
C ALA A 104 26.28 -64.39 37.00
N GLY A 105 26.83 -64.93 38.09
CA GLY A 105 27.12 -64.19 39.32
C GLY A 105 28.40 -63.35 39.27
N THR A 106 28.70 -62.69 40.39
CA THR A 106 29.88 -61.85 40.58
C THR A 106 30.97 -62.62 41.31
N ILE A 107 32.21 -62.57 40.82
CA ILE A 107 33.39 -63.06 41.58
C ILE A 107 34.31 -61.87 41.82
N ILE A 108 34.62 -61.56 43.08
CA ILE A 108 35.58 -60.51 43.47
C ILE A 108 36.97 -61.14 43.59
N LEU A 109 37.95 -60.58 42.88
CA LEU A 109 39.37 -60.88 43.07
C LEU A 109 39.96 -59.84 44.01
N SER A 110 40.39 -60.25 45.21
CA SER A 110 41.03 -59.35 46.17
C SER A 110 42.52 -59.62 46.39
N GLY A 111 43.03 -60.77 45.92
CA GLY A 111 44.45 -61.11 45.96
C GLY A 111 45.30 -60.30 44.99
N ASN A 112 46.62 -60.27 45.22
CA ASN A 112 47.58 -59.67 44.31
C ASN A 112 48.04 -60.73 43.31
N ASN A 113 47.44 -60.70 42.14
CA ASN A 113 47.56 -61.73 41.14
C ASN A 113 48.69 -61.40 40.14
N GLY A 114 49.60 -62.36 39.92
CA GLY A 114 50.76 -62.24 39.04
C GLY A 114 50.67 -63.09 37.77
N TYR A 115 49.48 -63.54 37.38
CA TYR A 115 49.30 -64.31 36.15
C TYR A 115 49.49 -63.45 34.88
N GLN A 116 50.14 -64.01 33.85
CA GLN A 116 50.55 -63.25 32.66
C GLN A 116 49.64 -63.43 31.44
N GLY A 117 48.85 -64.51 31.35
CA GLY A 117 48.03 -64.84 30.19
C GLY A 117 46.80 -63.94 29.97
N GLY A 118 46.51 -63.06 30.92
CA GLY A 118 45.37 -62.14 30.87
C GLY A 118 44.10 -62.67 31.52
N THR A 119 43.07 -61.82 31.53
CA THR A 119 41.76 -62.09 32.13
C THR A 119 40.68 -62.01 31.06
N THR A 120 39.84 -63.02 30.92
CA THR A 120 38.65 -62.98 30.06
C THR A 120 37.40 -63.11 30.91
N ILE A 121 36.43 -62.20 30.73
CA ILE A 121 35.12 -62.27 31.37
C ILE A 121 34.10 -62.67 30.31
N SER A 122 33.56 -63.88 30.43
CA SER A 122 32.65 -64.45 29.42
C SER A 122 31.16 -64.36 29.78
N ALA A 123 30.87 -64.20 31.07
CA ALA A 123 29.52 -64.01 31.63
C ALA A 123 29.59 -63.45 33.06
N GLY A 124 28.49 -62.80 33.48
CA GLY A 124 28.36 -62.24 34.83
C GLY A 124 29.29 -61.06 35.07
N ALA A 125 29.70 -60.87 36.33
CA ALA A 125 30.61 -59.79 36.71
C ALA A 125 31.90 -60.31 37.37
N LEU A 126 33.00 -59.58 37.18
CA LEU A 126 34.25 -59.75 37.93
C LEU A 126 34.50 -58.49 38.74
N GLY A 127 34.77 -58.62 40.04
CA GLY A 127 35.10 -57.51 40.92
C GLY A 127 36.61 -57.33 41.08
N ALA A 128 37.12 -56.11 40.98
CA ALA A 128 38.53 -55.80 41.22
C ALA A 128 38.70 -54.41 41.86
N SER A 129 39.67 -54.28 42.76
CA SER A 129 40.03 -53.02 43.42
C SER A 129 41.24 -52.32 42.79
N SER A 130 41.99 -53.01 41.92
CA SER A 130 43.12 -52.44 41.15
C SER A 130 43.56 -53.39 40.03
N SER A 131 44.47 -52.92 39.16
CA SER A 131 45.17 -53.77 38.18
C SER A 131 45.82 -55.01 38.80
N ALA A 132 46.35 -54.89 40.03
CA ALA A 132 47.03 -56.00 40.70
C ALA A 132 46.09 -57.18 40.96
N ASN A 133 44.77 -56.97 41.01
CA ASN A 133 43.81 -58.07 41.14
C ASN A 133 43.53 -58.81 39.83
N LEU A 134 44.00 -58.31 38.68
CA LEU A 134 43.62 -58.82 37.36
C LEU A 134 44.80 -59.41 36.57
N GLY A 135 45.97 -59.57 37.20
CA GLY A 135 47.18 -60.07 36.55
C GLY A 135 47.98 -58.97 35.84
N THR A 136 48.88 -59.39 34.94
CA THR A 136 49.70 -58.47 34.12
C THR A 136 49.34 -58.52 32.62
N GLY A 137 48.40 -59.36 32.21
CA GLY A 137 47.98 -59.54 30.81
C GLY A 137 46.86 -58.59 30.38
N GLY A 138 46.27 -58.79 29.20
CA GLY A 138 45.11 -58.00 28.77
C GLY A 138 43.81 -58.43 29.46
N LEU A 139 42.81 -57.54 29.50
CA LEU A 139 41.43 -57.84 29.89
C LEU A 139 40.57 -57.97 28.62
N SER A 140 39.77 -59.03 28.51
CA SER A 140 38.84 -59.23 27.39
C SER A 140 37.42 -59.49 27.87
N PHE A 141 36.44 -58.90 27.20
CA PHE A 141 35.01 -59.13 27.42
C PHE A 141 34.43 -60.03 26.33
N LEU A 142 33.41 -60.82 26.69
CA LEU A 142 32.52 -61.51 25.76
C LEU A 142 31.10 -61.40 26.30
N ASN A 143 30.10 -61.48 25.40
CA ASN A 143 28.68 -61.60 25.77
C ASN A 143 28.18 -60.51 26.75
N ASN A 144 28.61 -59.24 26.60
CA ASN A 144 28.24 -58.13 27.49
C ASN A 144 28.63 -58.34 28.97
N ALA A 145 29.68 -59.10 29.23
CA ALA A 145 30.16 -59.29 30.60
C ALA A 145 30.65 -57.98 31.23
N ARG A 146 30.80 -57.99 32.56
CA ARG A 146 31.01 -56.78 33.36
C ARG A 146 32.23 -56.86 34.27
N LEU A 147 33.00 -55.77 34.34
CA LEU A 147 33.98 -55.53 35.39
C LEU A 147 33.37 -54.53 36.39
N ILE A 148 33.28 -54.90 37.67
CA ILE A 148 32.84 -54.01 38.75
C ILE A 148 34.04 -53.53 39.56
N THR A 149 34.19 -52.23 39.76
CA THR A 149 35.24 -51.68 40.62
C THR A 149 34.87 -51.85 42.09
N GLN A 150 35.84 -52.21 42.93
CA GLN A 150 35.64 -52.58 44.35
C GLN A 150 36.34 -51.63 45.33
N ALA A 151 36.92 -50.53 44.85
CA ALA A 151 37.57 -49.51 45.67
C ALA A 151 37.50 -48.15 44.98
N ASP A 152 37.61 -47.08 45.76
CA ASP A 152 37.82 -45.73 45.25
C ASP A 152 39.28 -45.54 44.80
N ASN A 153 39.48 -44.70 43.79
CA ASN A 153 40.80 -44.39 43.23
C ASN A 153 41.53 -45.63 42.68
N ALA A 154 40.80 -46.65 42.22
CA ALA A 154 41.39 -47.82 41.59
C ALA A 154 42.03 -47.45 40.24
N SER A 155 43.21 -47.99 39.96
CA SER A 155 43.92 -47.78 38.69
C SER A 155 44.00 -49.08 37.88
N PHE A 156 43.55 -49.01 36.63
CA PHE A 156 43.50 -50.09 35.65
C PHE A 156 44.38 -49.75 34.44
N THR A 157 45.56 -50.36 34.34
CA THR A 157 46.56 -50.07 33.29
C THR A 157 46.61 -51.13 32.18
N GLN A 158 45.95 -52.28 32.38
CA GLN A 158 45.90 -53.35 31.39
C GLN A 158 45.08 -52.94 30.17
N GLY A 159 45.51 -53.34 28.96
CA GLY A 159 44.73 -53.14 27.75
C GLY A 159 43.40 -53.91 27.79
N ILE A 160 42.34 -53.28 27.31
CA ILE A 160 40.98 -53.84 27.31
C ILE A 160 40.56 -54.13 25.87
N ASN A 161 40.08 -55.35 25.62
CA ASN A 161 39.41 -55.73 24.37
C ASN A 161 37.92 -55.96 24.65
N LEU A 162 37.04 -55.18 24.01
CA LEU A 162 35.60 -55.25 24.25
C LEU A 162 34.95 -56.54 23.74
N GLY A 163 35.57 -57.21 22.76
CA GLY A 163 35.09 -58.46 22.18
C GLY A 163 33.66 -58.40 21.63
N ALA A 164 33.20 -59.51 21.04
CA ALA A 164 31.91 -59.56 20.36
C ALA A 164 30.75 -59.24 21.32
N GLY A 165 30.04 -58.16 21.01
CA GLY A 165 28.89 -57.69 21.77
C GLY A 165 29.20 -56.63 22.82
N GLY A 166 30.46 -56.24 23.00
CA GLY A 166 30.85 -55.15 23.90
C GLY A 166 31.16 -55.58 25.33
N GLY A 167 31.58 -54.60 26.15
CA GLY A 167 31.98 -54.79 27.53
C GLY A 167 31.45 -53.68 28.45
N THR A 168 31.10 -54.06 29.69
CA THR A 168 30.60 -53.11 30.70
C THR A 168 31.64 -52.86 31.79
N LEU A 169 31.97 -51.61 32.05
CA LEU A 169 32.65 -51.17 33.26
C LEU A 169 31.61 -50.58 34.21
N ASP A 170 31.56 -51.10 35.43
CA ASP A 170 30.64 -50.64 36.48
C ASP A 170 31.41 -50.12 37.69
N ALA A 171 31.03 -48.92 38.15
CA ALA A 171 31.65 -48.28 39.29
C ALA A 171 31.30 -48.92 40.65
N GLY A 172 30.14 -49.57 40.77
CA GLY A 172 29.69 -50.17 42.03
C GLY A 172 29.66 -49.17 43.19
N ASP A 173 29.26 -47.92 42.91
CA ASP A 173 29.36 -46.72 43.73
C ASP A 173 30.74 -46.10 43.98
N HIS A 174 31.83 -46.74 43.58
CA HIS A 174 33.18 -46.22 43.76
C HIS A 174 33.50 -45.05 42.82
N VAL A 175 34.44 -44.22 43.24
CA VAL A 175 34.80 -42.96 42.58
C VAL A 175 36.27 -42.91 42.17
N ASN A 176 36.57 -42.04 41.20
CA ASN A 176 37.90 -41.74 40.67
C ASN A 176 38.65 -42.96 40.12
N ASN A 177 37.95 -43.93 39.55
CA ASN A 177 38.59 -45.12 38.99
C ASN A 177 39.15 -44.82 37.60
N THR A 178 40.47 -44.91 37.46
CA THR A 178 41.20 -44.53 36.24
C THR A 178 41.51 -45.74 35.37
N PHE A 179 41.16 -45.65 34.09
CA PHE A 179 41.45 -46.65 33.06
C PHE A 179 42.43 -46.06 32.03
N SER A 180 43.70 -46.44 32.17
CA SER A 180 44.80 -45.94 31.35
C SER A 180 45.30 -46.92 30.30
N GLY A 181 44.88 -48.19 30.36
CA GLY A 181 45.14 -49.15 29.29
C GLY A 181 44.36 -48.81 28.02
N GLN A 182 44.91 -49.17 26.86
CA GLN A 182 44.23 -48.96 25.58
C GLN A 182 42.97 -49.84 25.52
N ILE A 183 41.84 -49.23 25.18
CA ILE A 183 40.58 -49.93 24.91
C ILE A 183 40.45 -50.12 23.38
N THR A 184 40.22 -51.36 22.96
CA THR A 184 40.08 -51.76 21.55
C THR A 184 38.78 -52.55 21.33
N GLY A 185 38.25 -52.52 20.11
CA GLY A 185 36.98 -53.17 19.76
C GLY A 185 36.56 -52.87 18.32
N SER A 186 35.74 -53.74 17.72
CA SER A 186 35.26 -53.56 16.34
C SER A 186 33.88 -52.87 16.31
N ILE A 187 33.34 -52.68 15.12
CA ILE A 187 31.96 -52.20 14.94
C ILE A 187 31.00 -53.19 15.61
N GLY A 188 30.10 -52.69 16.46
CA GLY A 188 29.16 -53.49 17.24
C GLY A 188 29.62 -53.82 18.67
N ASP A 189 30.89 -53.56 19.00
CA ASP A 189 31.46 -53.79 20.32
C ASP A 189 31.46 -52.49 21.12
N ALA A 190 30.32 -52.15 21.75
CA ALA A 190 30.19 -50.91 22.51
C ALA A 190 30.86 -51.01 23.89
N LEU A 191 31.45 -49.90 24.35
CA LEU A 191 31.84 -49.73 25.75
C LEU A 191 30.65 -49.20 26.54
N SER A 192 30.19 -49.94 27.54
CA SER A 192 29.18 -49.45 28.49
C SER A 192 29.85 -49.04 29.80
N LEU A 193 29.58 -47.82 30.25
CA LEU A 193 30.04 -47.24 31.51
C LEU A 193 28.81 -47.01 32.37
N THR A 194 28.74 -47.66 33.53
CA THR A 194 27.53 -47.61 34.37
C THR A 194 27.86 -47.57 35.85
N ASN A 195 26.86 -47.28 36.67
CA ASN A 195 26.93 -47.37 38.12
C ASN A 195 25.71 -48.12 38.64
N SER A 196 25.89 -49.39 39.01
CA SER A 196 24.84 -50.17 39.67
C SER A 196 24.65 -49.83 41.15
N GLY A 197 25.46 -48.93 41.70
CA GLY A 197 25.26 -48.43 43.04
C GLY A 197 24.09 -47.42 43.13
N THR A 198 23.88 -46.81 44.30
CA THR A 198 22.78 -45.88 44.58
C THR A 198 23.23 -44.45 44.85
N ASN A 199 24.55 -44.21 44.95
CA ASN A 199 25.09 -42.88 45.20
C ASN A 199 24.93 -41.98 43.97
N ASN A 200 24.34 -40.82 44.18
CA ASN A 200 24.00 -39.82 43.16
C ASN A 200 24.90 -38.58 43.18
N ALA A 201 26.00 -38.60 43.93
CA ALA A 201 26.96 -37.51 44.01
C ALA A 201 27.62 -37.24 42.64
N LEU A 202 27.94 -35.95 42.40
CA LEU A 202 28.65 -35.47 41.22
C LEU A 202 30.17 -35.68 41.37
N THR A 203 30.58 -36.93 41.50
CA THR A 203 31.99 -37.32 41.67
C THR A 203 32.39 -38.23 40.53
N ALA A 204 33.48 -37.90 39.82
CA ALA A 204 34.02 -38.71 38.74
C ALA A 204 34.03 -40.19 39.14
N ARG A 205 33.44 -41.06 38.33
CA ARG A 205 33.39 -42.50 38.59
C ARG A 205 34.39 -43.24 37.74
N PHE A 206 34.48 -42.81 36.50
CA PHE A 206 35.45 -43.27 35.53
C PHE A 206 36.31 -42.09 35.09
N ILE A 207 37.63 -42.28 35.07
CA ILE A 207 38.56 -41.40 34.37
C ILE A 207 39.13 -42.22 33.21
N LEU A 208 38.83 -41.82 31.98
CA LEU A 208 39.38 -42.45 30.76
C LEU A 208 40.44 -41.52 30.19
N ASP A 209 41.72 -41.82 30.40
CA ASP A 209 42.84 -40.92 30.08
C ASP A 209 43.71 -41.37 28.90
N ASN A 210 43.43 -42.53 28.31
CA ASN A 210 44.17 -43.05 27.18
C ASN A 210 43.70 -42.48 25.83
N ALA A 211 44.50 -41.60 25.21
CA ALA A 211 44.22 -40.97 23.92
C ALA A 211 44.22 -41.91 22.70
N THR A 212 44.70 -43.14 22.87
CA THR A 212 44.88 -44.13 21.78
C THR A 212 43.77 -45.17 21.71
N ASN A 213 42.69 -45.00 22.46
CA ASN A 213 41.52 -45.89 22.39
C ASN A 213 40.99 -45.94 20.95
N SER A 214 40.77 -47.16 20.44
CA SER A 214 40.54 -47.41 19.00
C SER A 214 39.27 -48.18 18.69
N TYR A 215 38.36 -48.32 19.65
CA TYR A 215 37.07 -48.97 19.43
C TYR A 215 36.09 -48.07 18.64
N SER A 216 35.20 -48.69 17.88
CA SER A 216 34.24 -48.01 16.98
C SER A 216 32.77 -48.37 17.23
N GLY A 217 32.47 -49.34 18.11
CA GLY A 217 31.10 -49.74 18.46
C GLY A 217 30.30 -48.69 19.25
N GLY A 218 30.95 -47.63 19.71
CA GLY A 218 30.35 -46.53 20.47
C GLY A 218 30.52 -46.66 21.98
N THR A 219 30.07 -45.63 22.70
CA THR A 219 30.16 -45.52 24.16
C THR A 219 28.78 -45.21 24.74
N LEU A 220 28.32 -46.03 25.67
CA LEU A 220 27.08 -45.83 26.40
C LEU A 220 27.41 -45.44 27.84
N ILE A 221 26.93 -44.27 28.28
CA ILE A 221 27.17 -43.76 29.64
C ILE A 221 25.84 -43.73 30.40
N GLY A 222 25.80 -44.39 31.56
CA GLY A 222 24.64 -44.44 32.45
C GLY A 222 23.86 -45.75 32.35
N GLY A 223 22.54 -45.67 32.59
CA GLY A 223 21.63 -46.83 32.57
C GLY A 223 21.61 -47.66 33.86
N GLY A 224 22.43 -47.29 34.84
CA GLY A 224 22.42 -47.86 36.19
C GLY A 224 21.48 -47.13 37.15
N THR A 225 21.44 -47.59 38.40
CA THR A 225 20.61 -47.01 39.47
C THR A 225 21.18 -45.71 40.04
N GLY A 226 22.50 -45.54 39.99
CA GLY A 226 23.20 -44.36 40.50
C GLY A 226 23.71 -43.47 39.37
N ARG A 227 24.15 -42.27 39.73
CA ARG A 227 24.75 -41.32 38.76
C ARG A 227 26.02 -41.91 38.15
N THR A 228 26.20 -41.78 36.84
CA THR A 228 27.44 -42.17 36.15
C THR A 228 28.12 -40.94 35.58
N THR A 229 29.28 -40.58 36.09
CA THR A 229 30.09 -39.46 35.57
C THR A 229 31.41 -39.98 35.02
N VAL A 230 31.70 -39.66 33.77
CA VAL A 230 32.91 -40.08 33.06
C VAL A 230 33.74 -38.84 32.78
N GLN A 231 34.95 -38.78 33.31
CA GLN A 231 35.90 -37.71 33.04
C GLN A 231 36.87 -38.13 31.95
N THR A 232 37.08 -37.28 30.96
CA THR A 232 38.00 -37.52 29.84
C THR A 232 38.96 -36.33 29.68
N PRO A 233 40.21 -36.44 30.18
CA PRO A 233 41.18 -35.35 30.10
C PRO A 233 41.89 -35.24 28.73
N THR A 234 41.80 -36.26 27.88
CA THR A 234 42.53 -36.34 26.61
C THR A 234 41.60 -36.67 25.44
N THR A 235 41.89 -36.06 24.29
CA THR A 235 41.20 -36.33 23.01
C THR A 235 41.41 -37.79 22.59
N GLY A 236 40.36 -38.46 22.12
CA GLY A 236 40.41 -39.85 21.64
C GLY A 236 40.10 -40.92 22.69
N SER A 237 39.97 -40.55 23.97
CA SER A 237 39.64 -41.48 25.08
C SER A 237 38.29 -42.19 24.95
N LEU A 238 37.35 -41.66 24.17
CA LEU A 238 36.04 -42.24 23.92
C LEU A 238 35.98 -43.11 22.65
N GLY A 239 37.13 -43.41 22.03
CA GLY A 239 37.16 -44.10 20.75
C GLY A 239 36.61 -43.24 19.60
N THR A 240 36.05 -43.90 18.59
CA THR A 240 35.58 -43.24 17.35
C THR A 240 34.09 -43.42 17.06
N GLY A 241 33.40 -44.27 17.83
CA GLY A 241 31.96 -44.53 17.68
C GLY A 241 31.09 -43.47 18.36
N ALA A 242 29.77 -43.52 18.14
CA ALA A 242 28.83 -42.59 18.76
C ALA A 242 28.81 -42.72 20.30
N VAL A 243 28.60 -41.60 20.99
CA VAL A 243 28.47 -41.53 22.45
C VAL A 243 27.01 -41.23 22.81
N THR A 244 26.41 -42.06 23.66
CA THR A 244 25.05 -41.86 24.16
C THR A 244 25.04 -41.74 25.67
N LEU A 245 24.48 -40.64 26.18
CA LEU A 245 24.28 -40.40 27.60
C LEU A 245 22.82 -40.67 27.95
N LEU A 246 22.61 -41.62 28.86
CA LEU A 246 21.30 -41.99 29.38
C LEU A 246 20.89 -41.08 30.56
N GLY A 247 19.79 -41.42 31.23
CA GLY A 247 19.40 -40.77 32.48
C GLY A 247 20.49 -40.88 33.57
N ASN A 248 20.69 -39.81 34.35
CA ASN A 248 21.71 -39.70 35.40
C ASN A 248 23.16 -39.89 34.90
N ALA A 249 23.46 -39.51 33.65
CA ALA A 249 24.78 -39.63 33.05
C ALA A 249 25.41 -38.27 32.77
N GLU A 250 26.70 -38.13 33.06
CA GLU A 250 27.49 -36.97 32.66
C GLU A 250 28.82 -37.39 32.04
N LEU A 251 29.18 -36.69 30.97
CA LEU A 251 30.50 -36.71 30.38
C LEU A 251 31.19 -35.38 30.69
N ASP A 252 32.27 -35.42 31.46
CA ASP A 252 33.08 -34.25 31.82
C ASP A 252 34.38 -34.24 31.00
N MET A 253 34.44 -33.31 30.06
CA MET A 253 35.58 -33.04 29.20
C MET A 253 36.49 -32.00 29.86
N VAL A 254 37.70 -32.39 30.26
CA VAL A 254 38.65 -31.50 30.97
C VAL A 254 39.90 -31.28 30.12
N GLY A 255 39.97 -30.18 29.37
CA GLY A 255 41.07 -29.86 28.45
C GLY A 255 41.14 -30.66 27.13
N GLY A 256 40.48 -31.83 27.05
CA GLY A 256 40.40 -32.65 25.83
C GLY A 256 39.37 -32.17 24.81
N SER A 257 39.30 -32.85 23.66
CA SER A 257 38.29 -32.59 22.62
C SER A 257 37.43 -33.81 22.27
N LEU A 258 36.15 -33.57 21.94
CA LEU A 258 35.28 -34.57 21.32
C LEU A 258 35.64 -34.87 19.85
N GLY A 259 36.45 -34.05 19.19
CA GLY A 259 36.76 -34.25 17.77
C GLY A 259 35.50 -34.23 16.89
N ALA A 260 35.29 -35.30 16.10
CA ALA A 260 34.15 -35.44 15.18
C ALA A 260 33.09 -36.44 15.66
N LEU A 261 33.01 -36.69 16.98
CA LEU A 261 32.07 -37.65 17.54
C LEU A 261 30.61 -37.22 17.34
N ALA A 262 29.72 -38.21 17.26
CA ALA A 262 28.28 -38.00 17.39
C ALA A 262 27.88 -38.27 18.84
N VAL A 263 27.34 -37.26 19.51
CA VAL A 263 26.95 -37.31 20.92
C VAL A 263 25.46 -37.06 21.07
N THR A 264 24.76 -37.97 21.76
CA THR A 264 23.34 -37.82 22.08
C THR A 264 23.15 -37.82 23.58
N VAL A 265 22.60 -36.73 24.12
CA VAL A 265 22.14 -36.63 25.50
C VAL A 265 20.64 -36.88 25.51
N GLN A 266 20.21 -37.97 26.14
CA GLN A 266 18.79 -38.31 26.24
C GLN A 266 18.08 -37.49 27.33
N THR A 267 16.75 -37.53 27.28
CA THR A 267 15.88 -36.89 28.26
C THR A 267 16.18 -37.39 29.67
N SER A 268 16.20 -36.50 30.66
CA SER A 268 16.32 -36.87 32.07
C SER A 268 15.05 -36.51 32.82
N SER A 269 14.45 -37.48 33.51
CA SER A 269 13.20 -37.33 34.26
C SER A 269 13.40 -37.25 35.79
N ASN A 270 14.64 -37.11 36.27
CA ASN A 270 14.95 -37.31 37.69
C ASN A 270 14.96 -36.02 38.53
N VAL A 271 14.35 -36.13 39.72
CA VAL A 271 13.94 -35.10 40.71
C VAL A 271 15.00 -34.93 41.83
N LEU A 272 16.28 -35.14 41.56
CA LEU A 272 17.35 -35.08 42.58
C LEU A 272 18.41 -34.01 42.32
N GLY A 273 18.11 -33.02 41.48
CA GLY A 273 18.91 -31.80 41.31
C GLY A 273 20.12 -31.92 40.38
N THR A 274 20.31 -33.01 39.63
CA THR A 274 21.44 -33.14 38.70
C THR A 274 21.00 -33.65 37.32
N ASN A 275 21.23 -32.83 36.30
CA ASN A 275 20.85 -33.07 34.91
C ASN A 275 21.79 -34.10 34.23
N SER A 276 21.36 -34.68 33.10
CA SER A 276 22.22 -35.50 32.23
C SER A 276 22.88 -34.61 31.18
N GLY A 277 24.17 -34.76 30.90
CA GLY A 277 24.79 -33.85 29.95
C GLY A 277 26.27 -33.99 29.72
N VAL A 278 26.78 -33.10 28.86
CA VAL A 278 28.21 -32.97 28.60
C VAL A 278 28.68 -31.65 29.20
N GLN A 279 29.70 -31.71 30.05
CA GLN A 279 30.37 -30.54 30.59
C GLN A 279 31.74 -30.40 29.93
N PHE A 280 32.10 -29.19 29.52
CA PHE A 280 33.43 -28.82 29.02
C PHE A 280 34.06 -27.82 29.99
N SER A 281 35.31 -28.07 30.37
CA SER A 281 36.07 -27.23 31.30
C SER A 281 37.55 -27.13 30.90
N ASN A 282 38.29 -26.18 31.48
CA ASN A 282 39.74 -26.04 31.33
C ASN A 282 40.28 -26.14 29.89
N ALA A 283 39.77 -25.31 28.97
CA ALA A 283 40.13 -25.30 27.54
C ALA A 283 39.67 -26.52 26.71
N ALA A 284 38.78 -27.37 27.24
CA ALA A 284 38.17 -28.43 26.46
C ALA A 284 37.42 -27.92 25.22
N SER A 285 37.27 -28.77 24.20
CA SER A 285 36.63 -28.40 22.94
C SER A 285 35.61 -29.42 22.44
N ALA A 286 34.43 -28.97 22.01
CA ALA A 286 33.50 -29.82 21.27
C ALA A 286 34.01 -30.19 19.85
N GLY A 287 35.10 -29.58 19.38
CA GLY A 287 35.70 -29.89 18.08
C GLY A 287 34.73 -29.59 16.94
N SER A 288 34.51 -30.58 16.08
CA SER A 288 33.52 -30.57 14.99
C SER A 288 32.41 -31.61 15.24
N ALA A 289 32.12 -31.91 16.51
CA ALA A 289 31.16 -32.93 16.90
C ALA A 289 29.74 -32.57 16.45
N THR A 290 28.89 -33.60 16.34
CA THR A 290 27.43 -33.41 16.28
C THR A 290 26.87 -33.74 17.66
N VAL A 291 26.17 -32.79 18.29
CA VAL A 291 25.68 -32.93 19.66
C VAL A 291 24.18 -32.70 19.69
N GLN A 292 23.42 -33.67 20.17
CA GLN A 292 21.97 -33.56 20.37
C GLN A 292 21.62 -33.52 21.86
N ILE A 293 20.85 -32.52 22.25
CA ILE A 293 20.41 -32.27 23.63
C ILE A 293 18.90 -32.49 23.66
N ASN A 294 18.44 -33.68 24.05
CA ASN A 294 17.05 -34.08 23.87
C ASN A 294 16.24 -33.97 25.18
N GLY A 295 15.20 -33.13 25.14
CA GLY A 295 14.18 -32.93 26.17
C GLY A 295 14.67 -32.36 27.51
N THR A 296 13.75 -32.27 28.46
CA THR A 296 14.02 -31.65 29.76
C THR A 296 15.09 -32.39 30.55
N GLY A 297 15.86 -31.65 31.36
CA GLY A 297 16.90 -32.20 32.22
C GLY A 297 18.16 -32.66 31.47
N SER A 298 18.22 -32.45 30.15
CA SER A 298 19.43 -32.64 29.35
C SER A 298 20.21 -31.31 29.21
N PHE A 299 21.53 -31.36 29.20
CA PHE A 299 22.36 -30.17 29.01
C PHE A 299 23.68 -30.40 28.27
N VAL A 300 24.21 -29.31 27.72
CA VAL A 300 25.62 -29.17 27.34
C VAL A 300 26.11 -27.85 27.91
N GLY A 301 27.21 -27.89 28.66
CA GLY A 301 27.79 -26.73 29.33
C GLY A 301 29.24 -26.52 28.91
N PHE A 302 29.59 -25.28 28.58
CA PHE A 302 30.95 -24.82 28.36
C PHE A 302 31.32 -23.86 29.49
N ALA A 303 32.38 -24.16 30.23
CA ALA A 303 32.90 -23.33 31.32
C ALA A 303 34.39 -23.03 31.15
N ASN A 304 34.92 -22.12 31.96
CA ASN A 304 36.28 -21.58 31.92
C ASN A 304 36.66 -21.08 30.51
N THR A 305 37.72 -21.61 29.91
CA THR A 305 38.21 -21.23 28.57
C THR A 305 37.84 -22.26 27.48
N SER A 306 36.83 -23.11 27.74
CA SER A 306 36.40 -24.13 26.77
C SER A 306 35.74 -23.53 25.51
N THR A 307 35.63 -24.33 24.44
CA THR A 307 35.05 -23.88 23.17
C THR A 307 34.13 -24.88 22.49
N ALA A 308 33.03 -24.41 21.90
CA ALA A 308 32.18 -25.23 21.03
C ALA A 308 32.83 -25.54 19.66
N GLY A 309 33.99 -24.96 19.34
CA GLY A 309 34.70 -25.26 18.09
C GLY A 309 33.85 -24.96 16.86
N SER A 310 33.75 -25.90 15.93
CA SER A 310 32.85 -25.87 14.77
C SER A 310 31.70 -26.89 14.90
N ALA A 311 31.36 -27.29 16.12
CA ALA A 311 30.36 -28.31 16.37
C ALA A 311 28.97 -27.92 15.84
N GLN A 312 28.18 -28.94 15.49
CA GLN A 312 26.77 -28.81 15.18
C GLN A 312 25.98 -29.23 16.42
N ILE A 313 25.37 -28.27 17.11
CA ILE A 313 24.66 -28.51 18.38
C ILE A 313 23.17 -28.31 18.14
N THR A 314 22.36 -29.32 18.42
CA THR A 314 20.90 -29.24 18.34
C THR A 314 20.30 -29.41 19.73
N SER A 315 19.60 -28.39 20.23
CA SER A 315 18.85 -28.47 21.48
C SER A 315 17.37 -28.67 21.19
N ASN A 316 16.83 -29.82 21.57
CA ASN A 316 15.41 -30.19 21.40
C ASN A 316 14.70 -30.19 22.76
N GLY A 317 14.59 -29.01 23.40
CA GLY A 317 14.03 -28.87 24.75
C GLY A 317 15.04 -28.95 25.91
N GLY A 318 16.33 -29.09 25.59
CA GLY A 318 17.43 -29.11 26.56
C GLY A 318 18.08 -27.74 26.78
N ARG A 319 19.19 -27.73 27.52
CA ARG A 319 19.95 -26.50 27.85
C ARG A 319 21.33 -26.50 27.20
N LEU A 320 21.70 -25.40 26.57
CA LEU A 320 23.05 -25.10 26.14
C LEU A 320 23.56 -23.89 26.93
N MET A 321 24.70 -24.02 27.59
CA MET A 321 25.24 -22.99 28.47
C MET A 321 26.67 -22.63 28.08
N PHE A 322 26.96 -21.33 28.00
CA PHE A 322 28.31 -20.78 27.92
C PHE A 322 28.54 -19.89 29.15
N ASN A 323 29.48 -20.29 30.00
CA ASN A 323 29.84 -19.62 31.25
C ASN A 323 31.31 -19.19 31.24
N ASP A 324 31.72 -18.38 32.22
CA ASP A 324 33.07 -17.83 32.34
C ASP A 324 33.56 -17.15 31.04
N SER A 325 34.66 -17.60 30.44
CA SER A 325 35.23 -17.09 29.19
C SER A 325 35.08 -18.09 28.04
N ALA A 326 34.06 -18.95 28.10
CA ALA A 326 33.84 -19.97 27.09
C ALA A 326 33.50 -19.34 25.73
N SER A 327 33.96 -19.96 24.64
CA SER A 327 33.71 -19.49 23.28
C SER A 327 32.74 -20.38 22.51
N GLY A 328 31.76 -19.78 21.84
CA GLY A 328 30.90 -20.45 20.86
C GLY A 328 31.66 -20.92 19.61
N GLY A 329 32.90 -20.48 19.39
CA GLY A 329 33.66 -20.81 18.18
C GLY A 329 32.89 -20.47 16.90
N ALA A 330 33.09 -21.27 15.85
CA ALA A 330 32.32 -21.25 14.62
C ALA A 330 31.19 -22.31 14.62
N SER A 331 30.60 -22.58 15.78
CA SER A 331 29.55 -23.60 15.90
C SER A 331 28.24 -23.18 15.21
N THR A 332 27.47 -24.18 14.79
CA THR A 332 26.07 -23.99 14.37
C THR A 332 25.17 -24.58 15.45
N ILE A 333 24.29 -23.75 16.00
CA ILE A 333 23.40 -24.09 17.09
C ILE A 333 21.96 -24.00 16.58
N HIS A 334 21.23 -25.12 16.62
CA HIS A 334 19.79 -25.15 16.35
C HIS A 334 19.04 -25.32 17.68
N ASN A 335 18.30 -24.31 18.09
CA ASN A 335 17.57 -24.28 19.36
C ASN A 335 16.06 -24.48 19.16
N ASN A 336 15.65 -25.75 19.17
CA ASN A 336 14.27 -26.20 19.04
C ASN A 336 13.64 -26.36 20.42
N ASN A 337 12.88 -25.36 20.87
CA ASN A 337 12.18 -25.35 22.16
C ASN A 337 13.12 -25.49 23.39
N GLY A 338 14.43 -25.41 23.19
CA GLY A 338 15.44 -25.46 24.24
C GLY A 338 15.80 -24.06 24.75
N VAL A 339 16.86 -24.00 25.54
CA VAL A 339 17.40 -22.74 26.07
C VAL A 339 18.88 -22.62 25.81
N VAL A 340 19.31 -21.47 25.31
CA VAL A 340 20.71 -21.05 25.24
C VAL A 340 20.96 -19.99 26.31
N TYR A 341 21.93 -20.22 27.18
CA TYR A 341 22.36 -19.29 28.23
C TYR A 341 23.76 -18.78 27.95
N LEU A 342 23.91 -17.45 27.90
CA LEU A 342 25.19 -16.77 27.90
C LEU A 342 25.38 -16.09 29.25
N SER A 343 26.48 -16.41 29.92
CA SER A 343 26.84 -15.88 31.23
C SER A 343 28.28 -15.35 31.23
N ASP A 344 28.58 -14.55 32.24
CA ASP A 344 29.92 -14.04 32.55
C ASP A 344 30.57 -13.29 31.37
N THR A 345 31.72 -13.75 30.89
CA THR A 345 32.49 -13.15 29.78
C THR A 345 32.48 -14.02 28.53
N SER A 346 31.49 -14.91 28.38
CA SER A 346 31.42 -15.83 27.24
C SER A 346 31.30 -15.09 25.91
N ASP A 347 31.88 -15.68 24.85
CA ASP A 347 31.94 -15.08 23.52
C ASP A 347 31.34 -16.00 22.46
N THR A 348 30.20 -15.61 21.91
CA THR A 348 29.50 -16.30 20.82
C THR A 348 29.56 -15.55 19.49
N SER A 349 30.49 -14.61 19.34
CA SER A 349 30.61 -13.74 18.16
C SER A 349 30.91 -14.48 16.85
N GLY A 350 31.45 -15.70 16.91
CA GLY A 350 31.68 -16.56 15.75
C GLY A 350 30.56 -17.57 15.45
N ALA A 351 29.58 -17.73 16.34
CA ALA A 351 28.57 -18.79 16.24
C ALA A 351 27.37 -18.37 15.39
N THR A 352 26.75 -19.35 14.74
CA THR A 352 25.44 -19.20 14.08
C THR A 352 24.37 -19.86 14.96
N ILE A 353 23.38 -19.10 15.40
CA ILE A 353 22.28 -19.58 16.25
C ILE A 353 20.95 -19.45 15.48
N ASP A 354 20.37 -20.59 15.11
CA ASP A 354 18.97 -20.69 14.68
C ASP A 354 18.10 -20.97 15.92
N ASN A 355 17.56 -19.90 16.49
CA ASN A 355 16.64 -19.94 17.62
C ASN A 355 15.20 -20.22 17.17
N ALA A 356 14.96 -21.40 16.60
CA ALA A 356 13.70 -21.75 15.95
C ALA A 356 12.46 -21.52 16.83
N THR A 357 12.36 -22.19 17.98
CA THR A 357 11.23 -22.07 18.93
C THR A 357 11.69 -21.98 20.39
N GLY A 358 13.00 -21.92 20.60
CA GLY A 358 13.58 -21.87 21.93
C GLY A 358 13.69 -20.45 22.49
N ARG A 359 14.54 -20.31 23.52
CA ARG A 359 14.88 -19.02 24.11
C ARG A 359 16.39 -18.82 24.19
N VAL A 360 16.84 -17.59 23.96
CA VAL A 360 18.21 -17.14 24.22
C VAL A 360 18.20 -16.15 25.38
N TYR A 361 18.99 -16.43 26.42
CA TYR A 361 19.15 -15.57 27.58
C TYR A 361 20.58 -15.02 27.62
N ILE A 362 20.71 -13.70 27.69
CA ILE A 362 22.02 -13.02 27.80
C ILE A 362 22.17 -12.19 29.08
N ASN A 363 21.15 -12.21 29.96
CA ASN A 363 21.05 -11.32 31.11
C ASN A 363 22.19 -11.49 32.15
N ASN A 364 22.88 -12.64 32.14
CA ASN A 364 23.95 -12.96 33.08
C ASN A 364 25.36 -12.67 32.54
N ILE A 365 25.49 -12.12 31.32
CA ILE A 365 26.78 -11.63 30.81
C ILE A 365 27.24 -10.43 31.66
N VAL A 366 28.51 -10.39 32.08
CA VAL A 366 29.09 -9.26 32.84
C VAL A 366 29.12 -8.00 31.97
N SER A 367 29.54 -8.12 30.72
CA SER A 367 29.66 -7.01 29.76
C SER A 367 28.44 -6.94 28.82
N ASN A 368 28.67 -7.04 27.51
CA ASN A 368 27.67 -7.06 26.46
C ASN A 368 27.83 -8.37 25.66
N ALA A 369 26.72 -8.93 25.18
CA ALA A 369 26.76 -10.16 24.41
C ALA A 369 27.02 -9.88 22.92
N SER A 370 27.72 -10.79 22.26
CA SER A 370 27.88 -10.81 20.81
C SER A 370 27.53 -12.19 20.28
N ILE A 371 26.64 -12.26 19.30
CA ILE A 371 26.27 -13.48 18.58
C ILE A 371 26.56 -13.24 17.09
N GLY A 372 27.30 -14.15 16.45
CA GLY A 372 27.73 -13.98 15.06
C GLY A 372 26.57 -13.83 14.08
N SER A 373 25.63 -14.77 14.09
CA SER A 373 24.37 -14.74 13.34
C SER A 373 23.27 -15.31 14.23
N LEU A 374 22.11 -14.64 14.27
CA LEU A 374 20.98 -15.02 15.12
C LEU A 374 19.68 -14.90 14.33
N SER A 375 18.96 -16.01 14.18
CA SER A 375 17.68 -16.07 13.46
C SER A 375 16.65 -16.94 14.19
N GLY A 376 15.41 -16.97 13.73
CA GLY A 376 14.36 -17.87 14.21
C GLY A 376 13.21 -17.18 14.96
N ALA A 377 12.18 -17.97 15.30
CA ALA A 377 10.93 -17.50 15.92
C ALA A 377 10.93 -17.53 17.44
N GLY A 378 11.98 -18.06 18.05
CA GLY A 378 12.18 -18.10 19.49
C GLY A 378 12.55 -16.73 20.08
N ASP A 379 12.20 -16.53 21.35
CA ASP A 379 12.42 -15.26 22.04
C ASP A 379 13.87 -15.06 22.47
N VAL A 380 14.24 -13.79 22.60
CA VAL A 380 15.54 -13.35 23.11
C VAL A 380 15.31 -12.45 24.32
N VAL A 381 15.96 -12.77 25.44
CA VAL A 381 15.80 -12.07 26.71
C VAL A 381 17.12 -11.39 27.09
N LEU A 382 17.09 -10.06 27.16
CA LEU A 382 18.27 -9.22 27.32
C LEU A 382 18.59 -8.88 28.79
N GLY A 383 17.57 -8.70 29.63
CA GLY A 383 17.73 -7.94 30.87
C GLY A 383 18.18 -6.51 30.57
N SER A 384 19.20 -6.03 31.28
CA SER A 384 19.81 -4.70 31.07
C SER A 384 21.01 -4.71 30.11
N LYS A 385 21.16 -5.74 29.25
CA LYS A 385 22.38 -5.98 28.45
C LYS A 385 22.25 -5.51 27.01
N ILE A 386 23.39 -5.24 26.38
CA ILE A 386 23.46 -4.97 24.94
C ILE A 386 23.72 -6.29 24.21
N LEU A 387 22.91 -6.58 23.19
CA LEU A 387 23.11 -7.68 22.25
C LEU A 387 23.67 -7.15 20.93
N THR A 388 24.85 -7.61 20.53
CA THR A 388 25.42 -7.36 19.19
C THR A 388 25.19 -8.56 18.27
N VAL A 389 24.66 -8.33 17.07
CA VAL A 389 24.36 -9.39 16.08
C VAL A 389 24.82 -9.02 14.66
N GLY A 390 25.02 -10.04 13.84
CA GLY A 390 25.34 -9.89 12.41
C GLY A 390 26.83 -9.87 12.10
N GLY A 391 27.70 -10.21 13.07
CA GLY A 391 29.15 -10.25 12.90
C GLY A 391 29.63 -11.16 11.76
N LEU A 392 28.83 -12.15 11.36
CA LEU A 392 29.12 -13.04 10.23
C LEU A 392 28.66 -12.50 8.87
N GLY A 393 27.94 -11.37 8.83
CA GLY A 393 27.49 -10.72 7.59
C GLY A 393 26.34 -11.43 6.86
N ASN A 394 25.72 -12.44 7.48
CA ASN A 394 24.56 -13.15 6.95
C ASN A 394 23.29 -12.31 6.96
N ALA A 395 22.32 -12.67 6.13
CA ALA A 395 20.96 -12.18 6.28
C ALA A 395 20.25 -13.01 7.35
N ASP A 396 19.83 -12.34 8.42
CA ASP A 396 19.21 -12.93 9.60
C ASP A 396 17.76 -12.45 9.73
N THR A 397 16.83 -13.34 10.10
CA THR A 397 15.45 -12.96 10.43
C THR A 397 15.13 -13.42 11.84
N ILE A 398 14.81 -12.48 12.72
CA ILE A 398 14.30 -12.76 14.07
C ILE A 398 12.81 -12.46 14.07
N SER A 399 12.01 -13.52 14.13
CA SER A 399 10.55 -13.43 14.20
C SER A 399 9.99 -13.55 15.61
N GLY A 400 10.80 -14.04 16.56
CA GLY A 400 10.50 -13.99 17.99
C GLY A 400 10.60 -12.59 18.58
N VAL A 401 10.22 -12.46 19.85
CA VAL A 401 10.30 -11.17 20.56
C VAL A 401 11.66 -11.03 21.23
N ILE A 402 12.35 -9.93 20.93
CA ILE A 402 13.48 -9.44 21.75
C ILE A 402 12.89 -8.58 22.87
N SER A 403 13.19 -8.94 24.11
CA SER A 403 12.60 -8.34 25.31
C SER A 403 13.64 -8.09 26.40
N ASP A 404 13.37 -7.12 27.25
CA ASP A 404 14.13 -6.91 28.48
C ASP A 404 13.87 -8.06 29.47
N THR A 405 12.59 -8.30 29.75
CA THR A 405 12.15 -9.26 30.76
C THR A 405 11.80 -10.61 30.16
N GLY A 406 12.03 -11.68 30.91
CA GLY A 406 11.68 -13.03 30.50
C GLY A 406 11.13 -13.84 31.67
N VAL A 407 10.22 -14.76 31.36
CA VAL A 407 9.67 -15.66 32.38
C VAL A 407 10.74 -16.63 32.89
N ALA A 408 10.57 -17.11 34.12
CA ALA A 408 11.36 -18.21 34.63
C ALA A 408 11.24 -19.42 33.69
N THR A 409 12.36 -20.08 33.43
CA THR A 409 12.36 -21.29 32.61
C THR A 409 12.38 -22.48 33.53
N LEU A 410 11.36 -23.32 33.45
CA LEU A 410 11.20 -24.50 34.29
C LEU A 410 11.35 -25.78 33.46
N ASP A 411 11.79 -26.86 34.10
CA ASP A 411 11.66 -28.21 33.56
C ASP A 411 10.22 -28.73 33.62
N SER A 412 9.99 -29.93 33.07
CA SER A 412 8.67 -30.59 33.07
C SER A 412 8.16 -30.98 34.47
N LEU A 413 9.02 -30.86 35.49
CA LEU A 413 8.75 -31.15 36.90
C LEU A 413 8.66 -29.87 37.74
N GLY A 414 8.79 -28.68 37.14
CA GLY A 414 8.74 -27.38 37.81
C GLY A 414 10.06 -26.87 38.41
N GLY A 415 11.20 -27.54 38.15
CA GLY A 415 12.53 -27.10 38.58
C GLY A 415 13.07 -25.94 37.74
N PHE A 416 13.67 -24.93 38.37
CA PHE A 416 14.17 -23.73 37.68
C PHE A 416 15.48 -23.98 36.92
N TYR A 417 15.49 -23.70 35.62
CA TYR A 417 16.70 -23.54 34.81
C TYR A 417 17.24 -22.10 34.87
N ASN A 418 16.33 -21.13 34.98
CA ASN A 418 16.63 -19.72 35.16
C ASN A 418 15.51 -19.07 35.95
N THR A 419 15.88 -18.13 36.82
CA THR A 419 14.93 -17.26 37.48
C THR A 419 14.27 -16.33 36.47
N ALA A 420 13.11 -15.76 36.82
CA ALA A 420 12.52 -14.71 35.99
C ALA A 420 13.49 -13.54 35.85
N VAL A 421 13.63 -13.00 34.64
CA VAL A 421 14.45 -11.83 34.36
C VAL A 421 13.55 -10.60 34.44
N THR A 422 13.86 -9.70 35.36
CA THR A 422 13.06 -8.49 35.62
C THR A 422 13.80 -7.19 35.32
N ASP A 423 15.10 -7.26 35.01
CA ASP A 423 15.90 -6.09 34.64
C ASP A 423 15.42 -5.49 33.32
N VAL A 424 15.61 -4.17 33.17
CA VAL A 424 15.21 -3.39 32.00
C VAL A 424 16.37 -2.57 31.43
N GLY A 425 16.21 -2.06 30.22
CA GLY A 425 17.19 -1.22 29.53
C GLY A 425 18.08 -1.98 28.54
N GLY A 426 17.68 -3.18 28.12
CA GLY A 426 18.36 -3.96 27.11
C GLY A 426 18.38 -3.24 25.77
N SER A 427 19.48 -3.40 25.01
CA SER A 427 19.70 -2.69 23.74
C SER A 427 20.19 -3.64 22.64
N LEU A 428 20.02 -3.24 21.39
CA LEU A 428 20.41 -4.03 20.21
C LEU A 428 21.44 -3.27 19.36
N VAL A 429 22.50 -3.95 18.93
CA VAL A 429 23.51 -3.43 17.99
C VAL A 429 23.59 -4.35 16.78
N LYS A 430 23.28 -3.82 15.60
CA LYS A 430 23.42 -4.51 14.32
C LYS A 430 24.77 -4.17 13.67
N VAL A 431 25.60 -5.17 13.42
CA VAL A 431 26.89 -5.08 12.71
C VAL A 431 26.92 -5.97 11.47
N GLY A 432 28.02 -5.92 10.70
CA GLY A 432 28.21 -6.70 9.48
C GLY A 432 27.33 -6.28 8.30
N THR A 433 27.63 -6.78 7.11
CA THR A 433 27.05 -6.30 5.85
C THR A 433 25.64 -6.82 5.54
N GLY A 434 25.20 -7.90 6.19
CA GLY A 434 23.90 -8.52 5.93
C GLY A 434 22.71 -7.72 6.46
N THR A 435 21.50 -8.15 6.10
CA THR A 435 20.24 -7.59 6.60
C THR A 435 19.80 -8.34 7.85
N LEU A 436 19.48 -7.62 8.92
CA LEU A 436 18.72 -8.15 10.04
C LEU A 436 17.25 -7.73 9.88
N THR A 437 16.37 -8.69 9.64
CA THR A 437 14.92 -8.47 9.56
C THR A 437 14.28 -8.80 10.91
N LEU A 438 13.57 -7.85 11.48
CA LEU A 438 12.78 -8.02 12.70
C LEU A 438 11.30 -8.06 12.32
N THR A 439 10.65 -9.22 12.51
CA THR A 439 9.20 -9.37 12.31
C THR A 439 8.43 -9.55 13.62
N GLY A 440 9.13 -9.77 14.74
CA GLY A 440 8.55 -9.74 16.07
C GLY A 440 8.26 -8.31 16.58
N THR A 441 7.29 -8.18 17.50
CA THR A 441 7.02 -6.93 18.24
C THR A 441 7.98 -6.82 19.41
N ASN A 442 9.14 -6.22 19.19
CA ASN A 442 10.18 -6.16 20.22
C ASN A 442 9.83 -5.15 21.32
N THR A 443 10.16 -5.51 22.56
CA THR A 443 9.75 -4.78 23.78
C THR A 443 10.92 -4.31 24.65
N TYR A 444 12.17 -4.55 24.22
CA TYR A 444 13.35 -4.02 24.92
C TYR A 444 13.34 -2.48 24.94
N THR A 445 13.69 -1.88 26.07
CA THR A 445 13.49 -0.44 26.30
C THR A 445 14.71 0.43 25.99
N GLY A 446 15.90 -0.17 25.89
CA GLY A 446 17.11 0.50 25.43
C GLY A 446 17.12 0.77 23.93
N GLY A 447 18.19 1.40 23.44
CA GLY A 447 18.30 1.83 22.05
C GLY A 447 18.65 0.72 21.06
N THR A 448 18.47 1.04 19.77
CA THR A 448 18.91 0.21 18.65
C THR A 448 19.98 0.96 17.86
N THR A 449 21.18 0.40 17.75
CA THR A 449 22.28 0.97 16.94
C THR A 449 22.50 0.13 15.69
N ILE A 450 22.46 0.76 14.52
CA ILE A 450 22.79 0.12 13.24
C ILE A 450 24.17 0.61 12.83
N SER A 451 25.19 -0.21 13.08
CA SER A 451 26.59 0.13 12.78
C SER A 451 26.99 -0.23 11.35
N ALA A 452 26.39 -1.28 10.77
CA ALA A 452 26.63 -1.73 9.40
C ALA A 452 25.49 -2.59 8.86
N GLY A 453 25.40 -2.69 7.52
CA GLY A 453 24.36 -3.45 6.82
C GLY A 453 22.98 -2.78 6.93
N THR A 454 21.92 -3.59 6.92
CA THR A 454 20.54 -3.09 7.03
C THR A 454 19.86 -3.66 8.27
N LEU A 455 19.13 -2.82 9.01
CA LEU A 455 18.05 -3.27 9.89
C LEU A 455 16.72 -3.06 9.17
N GLN A 456 15.95 -4.13 8.97
CA GLN A 456 14.62 -4.05 8.38
C GLN A 456 13.55 -4.34 9.44
N LEU A 457 12.55 -3.45 9.55
CA LEU A 457 11.37 -3.68 10.38
C LEU A 457 10.22 -4.15 9.48
N GLY A 458 9.77 -5.39 9.69
CA GLY A 458 8.78 -6.07 8.86
C GLY A 458 9.35 -6.74 7.61
N ASP A 459 8.52 -7.56 6.97
CA ASP A 459 8.83 -8.37 5.77
C ASP A 459 7.67 -8.35 4.75
N GLY A 460 6.94 -7.22 4.70
CA GLY A 460 5.73 -7.03 3.89
C GLY A 460 4.43 -7.32 4.64
N HIS A 461 4.48 -7.83 5.88
CA HIS A 461 3.31 -8.03 6.75
C HIS A 461 3.11 -6.85 7.73
N SER A 462 2.24 -7.04 8.72
CA SER A 462 1.84 -6.02 9.72
C SER A 462 2.56 -6.16 11.07
N SER A 463 3.75 -6.78 11.10
CA SER A 463 4.54 -6.98 12.33
C SER A 463 5.99 -6.55 12.12
N GLY A 464 6.79 -6.51 13.18
CA GLY A 464 8.12 -5.90 13.19
C GLY A 464 8.13 -4.48 13.78
N SER A 465 8.75 -4.32 14.95
CA SER A 465 8.92 -3.02 15.62
C SER A 465 10.11 -3.02 16.58
N VAL A 466 10.58 -1.84 16.95
CA VAL A 466 11.52 -1.62 18.07
C VAL A 466 10.97 -0.49 18.95
N LEU A 467 11.34 -0.42 20.22
CA LEU A 467 10.74 0.51 21.18
C LEU A 467 11.63 1.72 21.55
N GLY A 468 12.93 1.53 21.75
CA GLY A 468 13.87 2.62 22.11
C GLY A 468 14.40 3.43 20.92
N PRO A 469 15.19 4.49 21.16
CA PRO A 469 15.73 5.36 20.10
C PRO A 469 16.64 4.58 19.13
N ILE A 470 16.70 5.04 17.87
CA ILE A 470 17.49 4.42 16.82
C ILE A 470 18.68 5.30 16.45
N VAL A 471 19.89 4.75 16.53
CA VAL A 471 21.12 5.33 15.99
C VAL A 471 21.44 4.59 14.69
N ASP A 472 21.03 5.14 13.56
CA ASP A 472 21.28 4.59 12.24
C ASP A 472 22.57 5.17 11.63
N ASN A 473 23.65 4.38 11.60
CA ASN A 473 24.90 4.72 10.92
C ASN A 473 25.07 3.98 9.58
N ALA A 474 24.07 3.21 9.14
CA ALA A 474 24.14 2.44 7.90
C ALA A 474 22.82 2.51 7.12
N ALA A 475 21.86 1.61 7.38
CA ALA A 475 20.55 1.64 6.74
C ALA A 475 19.44 1.08 7.65
N LEU A 476 18.36 1.86 7.81
CA LEU A 476 17.08 1.44 8.37
C LEU A 476 16.03 1.31 7.26
N ALA A 477 15.42 0.14 7.13
CA ALA A 477 14.33 -0.11 6.19
C ALA A 477 13.03 -0.47 6.92
N ILE A 478 11.91 0.05 6.42
CA ILE A 478 10.56 -0.28 6.91
C ILE A 478 9.81 -0.97 5.78
N ASP A 479 9.49 -2.24 5.97
CA ASP A 479 8.78 -3.07 5.00
C ASP A 479 7.51 -3.65 5.65
N ARG A 480 6.51 -2.77 5.83
CA ARG A 480 5.22 -3.11 6.43
C ARG A 480 4.07 -2.76 5.50
N SER A 481 3.00 -3.56 5.54
CA SER A 481 1.80 -3.35 4.72
C SER A 481 0.69 -2.55 5.42
N ASP A 482 0.79 -2.32 6.72
CA ASP A 482 -0.19 -1.61 7.53
C ASP A 482 0.21 -0.15 7.82
N THR A 483 -0.59 0.55 8.62
CA THR A 483 -0.18 1.85 9.17
C THR A 483 0.62 1.62 10.44
N PHE A 484 1.91 1.98 10.41
CA PHE A 484 2.84 1.83 11.51
C PHE A 484 3.32 3.18 12.01
N THR A 485 3.14 3.46 13.31
CA THR A 485 3.69 4.66 13.94
C THR A 485 5.07 4.36 14.49
N LEU A 486 6.09 4.95 13.88
CA LEU A 486 7.47 4.89 14.36
C LEU A 486 7.72 6.12 15.25
N ALA A 487 7.54 5.93 16.55
CA ALA A 487 7.70 6.97 17.56
C ALA A 487 9.15 7.21 18.00
N ASN A 488 10.06 6.35 17.54
CA ASN A 488 11.46 6.34 17.91
C ASN A 488 12.19 7.51 17.25
N GLN A 489 13.03 8.23 18.01
CA GLN A 489 13.94 9.21 17.42
C GLN A 489 15.02 8.47 16.62
N ILE A 490 15.22 8.87 15.36
CA ILE A 490 16.26 8.36 14.48
C ILE A 490 17.39 9.41 14.38
N THR A 491 18.63 8.99 14.64
CA THR A 491 19.86 9.79 14.55
C THR A 491 20.93 9.04 13.75
N GLY A 492 22.08 9.67 13.48
CA GLY A 492 23.23 9.02 12.83
C GLY A 492 23.43 9.42 11.36
N THR A 493 24.26 8.69 10.64
CA THR A 493 24.67 9.00 9.26
C THR A 493 24.02 8.12 8.18
N GLY A 494 23.22 7.14 8.58
CA GLY A 494 22.62 6.13 7.72
C GLY A 494 21.40 6.60 6.93
N THR A 495 20.90 5.70 6.09
CA THR A 495 19.75 5.94 5.20
C THR A 495 18.45 5.37 5.77
N LEU A 496 17.34 6.09 5.54
CA LEU A 496 15.99 5.60 5.86
C LEU A 496 15.29 5.16 4.57
N ALA A 497 14.70 3.97 4.54
CA ALA A 497 13.93 3.48 3.39
C ALA A 497 12.51 3.05 3.79
N GLN A 498 11.49 3.62 3.15
CA GLN A 498 10.12 3.12 3.17
C GLN A 498 9.93 2.18 1.97
N ASN A 499 9.92 0.87 2.23
CA ASN A 499 9.83 -0.19 1.22
C ASN A 499 8.46 -0.87 1.18
N GLY A 500 7.73 -0.87 2.31
CA GLY A 500 6.44 -1.53 2.42
C GLY A 500 5.31 -0.76 1.74
N THR A 501 4.25 -1.49 1.37
CA THR A 501 3.05 -0.93 0.73
C THR A 501 2.17 -0.11 1.69
N GLY A 502 2.42 -0.21 3.00
CA GLY A 502 1.68 0.48 4.05
C GLY A 502 2.08 1.94 4.24
N THR A 503 1.73 2.48 5.41
CA THR A 503 2.03 3.86 5.80
C THR A 503 2.91 3.89 7.04
N THR A 504 4.13 4.41 6.93
CA THR A 504 4.98 4.69 8.10
C THR A 504 4.78 6.13 8.56
N VAL A 505 4.35 6.33 9.80
CA VAL A 505 4.13 7.65 10.41
C VAL A 505 5.31 7.96 11.35
N LEU A 506 6.07 9.01 11.05
CA LEU A 506 7.16 9.49 11.91
C LEU A 506 6.65 10.55 12.88
N THR A 507 6.74 10.32 14.19
CA THR A 507 6.25 11.30 15.20
C THR A 507 7.37 11.99 15.99
N ALA A 508 8.58 11.45 16.01
CA ALA A 508 9.73 12.06 16.68
C ALA A 508 10.46 13.07 15.78
N ALA A 509 11.21 14.00 16.40
CA ALA A 509 12.12 14.90 15.70
C ALA A 509 13.39 14.16 15.29
N ASN A 510 13.44 13.74 14.03
CA ASN A 510 14.54 12.93 13.48
C ASN A 510 15.72 13.81 13.03
N ALA A 511 16.94 13.32 13.23
CA ALA A 511 18.19 14.04 12.99
C ALA A 511 19.26 13.21 12.25
N TYR A 512 18.86 12.13 11.58
CA TYR A 512 19.77 11.34 10.72
C TYR A 512 20.17 12.13 9.47
N GLN A 513 21.39 11.91 8.98
CA GLN A 513 21.99 12.72 7.91
C GLN A 513 21.92 12.07 6.52
N GLY A 514 21.82 10.73 6.44
CA GLY A 514 21.77 10.04 5.15
C GLY A 514 20.44 10.22 4.43
N ALA A 515 20.38 9.75 3.18
CA ALA A 515 19.22 9.92 2.32
C ALA A 515 17.99 9.15 2.81
N THR A 516 16.80 9.72 2.56
CA THR A 516 15.50 9.08 2.75
C THR A 516 14.96 8.63 1.40
N PHE A 517 14.63 7.34 1.28
CA PHE A 517 14.02 6.76 0.09
C PHE A 517 12.59 6.35 0.37
N VAL A 518 11.63 6.89 -0.37
CA VAL A 518 10.23 6.43 -0.35
C VAL A 518 10.02 5.59 -1.60
N ASN A 519 10.27 4.28 -1.48
CA ASN A 519 10.27 3.34 -2.60
C ASN A 519 8.88 2.78 -2.91
N ALA A 520 8.04 2.62 -1.89
CA ALA A 520 6.64 2.21 -2.02
C ALA A 520 5.79 2.80 -0.88
N GLY A 521 4.47 2.60 -0.94
CA GLY A 521 3.55 3.00 0.12
C GLY A 521 3.62 4.49 0.44
N THR A 522 3.46 4.84 1.73
CA THR A 522 3.50 6.22 2.22
C THR A 522 4.48 6.40 3.37
N LEU A 523 5.36 7.40 3.26
CA LEU A 523 6.06 7.97 4.41
C LEU A 523 5.32 9.23 4.84
N ARG A 524 4.79 9.25 6.07
CA ARG A 524 3.90 10.28 6.59
C ARG A 524 4.49 11.00 7.80
N ALA A 525 4.36 12.32 7.84
CA ALA A 525 4.67 13.10 9.04
C ALA A 525 3.54 12.95 10.08
N GLY A 526 3.92 12.71 11.33
CA GLY A 526 3.01 12.66 12.48
C GLY A 526 3.07 13.90 13.38
N ALA A 527 4.07 14.76 13.18
CA ALA A 527 4.26 16.04 13.90
C ALA A 527 5.09 17.00 13.04
N ALA A 528 5.11 18.30 13.37
CA ALA A 528 5.99 19.26 12.70
C ALA A 528 7.47 18.94 12.95
N GLY A 529 8.29 19.02 11.89
CA GLY A 529 9.73 18.73 11.97
C GLY A 529 10.07 17.25 12.26
N SER A 530 9.19 16.32 11.91
CA SER A 530 9.44 14.89 12.02
C SER A 530 10.36 14.35 10.93
N PHE A 531 10.39 14.97 9.75
CA PHE A 531 11.36 14.63 8.70
C PHE A 531 12.71 15.29 9.02
N SER A 532 13.81 14.58 8.76
CA SER A 532 15.13 15.12 9.03
C SER A 532 15.47 16.24 8.04
N ALA A 533 15.70 17.44 8.57
CA ALA A 533 16.13 18.62 7.80
C ALA A 533 17.51 18.46 7.14
N ALA A 534 18.32 17.51 7.62
CA ALA A 534 19.62 17.16 7.06
C ALA A 534 19.55 16.11 5.94
N SER A 535 18.39 15.46 5.75
CA SER A 535 18.26 14.32 4.83
C SER A 535 17.74 14.73 3.45
N ALA A 536 18.41 14.25 2.40
CA ALA A 536 17.92 14.30 1.02
C ALA A 536 16.80 13.27 0.82
N HIS A 537 15.66 13.66 0.26
CA HIS A 537 14.51 12.79 0.04
C HIS A 537 14.35 12.42 -1.44
N THR A 538 14.08 11.15 -1.72
CA THR A 538 13.68 10.67 -3.05
C THR A 538 12.34 9.93 -2.95
N VAL A 539 11.36 10.34 -3.76
CA VAL A 539 10.03 9.72 -3.82
C VAL A 539 9.87 9.02 -5.16
N ALA A 540 9.76 7.70 -5.13
CA ALA A 540 9.60 6.86 -6.32
C ALA A 540 8.19 6.95 -6.93
N THR A 541 8.06 6.57 -8.20
CA THR A 541 6.76 6.50 -8.89
C THR A 541 5.80 5.58 -8.13
N GLY A 542 4.59 6.05 -7.85
CA GLY A 542 3.56 5.30 -7.11
C GLY A 542 3.70 5.37 -5.59
N ALA A 543 4.80 5.90 -5.06
CA ALA A 543 4.99 6.15 -3.62
C ALA A 543 4.52 7.56 -3.22
N THR A 544 4.29 7.76 -1.92
CA THR A 544 3.80 9.03 -1.37
C THR A 544 4.64 9.54 -0.19
N LEU A 545 5.03 10.81 -0.24
CA LEU A 545 5.51 11.57 0.92
C LEU A 545 4.38 12.47 1.40
N ASP A 546 3.79 12.18 2.55
CA ASP A 546 2.64 12.91 3.10
C ASP A 546 3.03 13.74 4.32
N LEU A 547 2.78 15.05 4.29
CA LEU A 547 3.04 15.94 5.42
C LEU A 547 1.88 15.99 6.40
N ALA A 548 0.69 15.49 6.03
CA ALA A 548 -0.49 15.47 6.87
C ALA A 548 -0.88 16.84 7.49
N GLY A 549 -0.52 17.94 6.83
CA GLY A 549 -0.73 19.30 7.33
C GLY A 549 0.34 19.83 8.31
N PHE A 550 1.44 19.11 8.51
CA PHE A 550 2.54 19.54 9.38
C PHE A 550 3.69 20.17 8.59
N ASN A 551 4.24 21.28 9.08
CA ASN A 551 5.41 21.91 8.47
C ASN A 551 6.64 20.99 8.59
N GLN A 552 7.33 20.77 7.47
CA GLN A 552 8.55 19.95 7.40
C GLN A 552 9.67 20.69 6.70
N THR A 553 10.90 20.27 7.00
CA THR A 553 12.11 20.72 6.32
C THR A 553 12.91 19.49 5.88
N VAL A 554 13.48 19.53 4.68
CA VAL A 554 14.36 18.48 4.12
C VAL A 554 15.57 19.13 3.43
N ALA A 555 16.66 18.38 3.25
CA ALA A 555 17.88 18.94 2.64
C ALA A 555 17.75 19.13 1.12
N SER A 556 17.13 18.17 0.43
CA SER A 556 16.80 18.23 -1.00
C SER A 556 15.65 17.27 -1.29
N LEU A 557 15.00 17.40 -2.45
CA LEU A 557 13.87 16.55 -2.83
C LEU A 557 13.89 16.21 -4.31
N SER A 558 13.90 14.92 -4.63
CA SER A 558 13.67 14.37 -5.97
C SER A 558 12.32 13.66 -6.00
N ASN A 559 11.38 14.14 -6.83
CA ASN A 559 9.98 13.71 -6.79
C ASN A 559 9.51 13.08 -8.12
N ALA A 560 9.40 11.75 -8.15
CA ALA A 560 8.72 11.00 -9.21
C ALA A 560 7.33 10.48 -8.80
N GLY A 561 7.01 10.50 -7.49
CA GLY A 561 5.75 10.04 -6.93
C GLY A 561 4.79 11.17 -6.57
N THR A 562 4.11 11.04 -5.44
CA THR A 562 3.21 12.08 -4.89
C THR A 562 3.81 12.70 -3.63
N VAL A 563 3.83 14.02 -3.57
CA VAL A 563 4.12 14.78 -2.35
C VAL A 563 2.86 15.51 -1.94
N SER A 564 2.30 15.18 -0.78
CA SER A 564 1.07 15.78 -0.26
C SER A 564 1.37 16.72 0.90
N LEU A 565 0.97 17.98 0.79
CA LEU A 565 1.03 18.96 1.87
C LEU A 565 -0.30 19.11 2.62
N VAL A 566 -1.37 18.54 2.08
CA VAL A 566 -2.76 18.83 2.46
C VAL A 566 -3.03 18.46 3.91
N GLY A 567 -3.45 19.47 4.70
CA GLY A 567 -4.05 19.31 6.02
C GLY A 567 -5.56 19.56 6.00
N SER A 568 -6.13 19.84 7.17
CA SER A 568 -7.54 20.28 7.28
C SER A 568 -7.76 21.74 6.88
N VAL A 569 -6.70 22.55 6.88
CA VAL A 569 -6.68 23.96 6.45
C VAL A 569 -5.40 24.24 5.67
N PRO A 570 -5.40 25.21 4.72
CA PRO A 570 -4.18 25.63 4.04
C PRO A 570 -3.20 26.35 4.98
N GLY A 571 -1.92 26.23 4.68
CA GLY A 571 -0.83 26.95 5.34
C GLY A 571 0.41 26.10 5.63
N THR A 572 0.36 24.81 5.29
CA THR A 572 1.44 23.85 5.48
C THR A 572 2.61 24.16 4.55
N THR A 573 3.82 24.11 5.08
CA THR A 573 5.03 24.33 4.28
C THR A 573 5.94 23.11 4.26
N LEU A 574 6.36 22.71 3.06
CA LEU A 574 7.53 21.85 2.87
C LEU A 574 8.71 22.73 2.48
N THR A 575 9.69 22.90 3.36
CA THR A 575 10.92 23.63 3.06
C THR A 575 12.01 22.67 2.57
N VAL A 576 12.56 22.95 1.40
CA VAL A 576 13.69 22.25 0.79
C VAL A 576 14.89 23.18 0.83
N ASN A 577 15.89 22.88 1.67
CA ASN A 577 17.10 23.71 1.86
C ASN A 577 18.13 23.59 0.72
N GLY A 578 17.78 22.88 -0.34
CA GLY A 578 18.63 22.59 -1.49
C GLY A 578 17.79 22.41 -2.74
N ASN A 579 18.24 21.55 -3.65
CA ASN A 579 17.55 21.39 -4.93
C ASN A 579 16.22 20.63 -4.79
N TYR A 580 15.22 21.09 -5.54
CA TYR A 580 14.00 20.36 -5.84
C TYR A 580 14.04 19.91 -7.31
N VAL A 581 13.90 18.60 -7.54
CA VAL A 581 13.90 18.00 -8.88
C VAL A 581 12.56 17.32 -9.11
N GLY A 582 11.75 17.87 -10.00
CA GLY A 582 10.52 17.24 -10.46
C GLY A 582 10.80 16.20 -11.54
N ASN A 583 10.49 14.94 -11.29
CA ASN A 583 10.61 13.84 -12.24
C ASN A 583 9.23 13.40 -12.75
N ASN A 584 8.41 14.37 -13.16
CA ASN A 584 7.00 14.19 -13.50
C ASN A 584 6.13 13.73 -12.32
N GLY A 585 6.58 13.96 -11.09
CA GLY A 585 5.82 13.72 -9.87
C GLY A 585 4.67 14.72 -9.69
N THR A 586 3.81 14.43 -8.71
CA THR A 586 2.67 15.29 -8.32
C THR A 586 2.96 15.96 -6.98
N LEU A 587 2.60 17.23 -6.86
CA LEU A 587 2.57 18.01 -5.63
C LEU A 587 1.12 18.39 -5.33
N VAL A 588 0.59 17.89 -4.22
CA VAL A 588 -0.79 18.16 -3.77
C VAL A 588 -0.77 19.23 -2.70
N LEU A 589 -1.52 20.31 -2.92
CA LEU A 589 -1.53 21.52 -2.08
C LEU A 589 -2.97 21.90 -1.74
N GLY A 590 -3.24 22.31 -0.50
CA GLY A 590 -4.47 22.98 -0.12
C GLY A 590 -4.39 24.49 -0.40
N ALA A 591 -5.47 25.10 -0.88
CA ALA A 591 -5.56 26.55 -1.00
C ALA A 591 -6.96 27.09 -0.71
N THR A 592 -6.99 28.31 -0.17
CA THR A 592 -8.17 29.17 -0.09
C THR A 592 -8.24 29.98 -1.38
N LEU A 593 -9.15 29.64 -2.30
CA LEU A 593 -9.25 30.31 -3.61
C LEU A 593 -10.12 31.58 -3.54
N ASP A 594 -9.50 32.72 -3.23
CA ASP A 594 -10.13 34.06 -3.23
C ASP A 594 -9.18 35.14 -3.78
N ALA A 595 -9.29 36.40 -3.33
CA ALA A 595 -8.47 37.52 -3.80
C ALA A 595 -6.99 37.49 -3.34
N ILE A 596 -6.69 36.90 -2.18
CA ILE A 596 -5.32 36.84 -1.61
C ILE A 596 -4.95 35.48 -1.01
N GLY A 597 -5.94 34.63 -0.71
CA GLY A 597 -5.90 33.20 -0.41
C GLY A 597 -4.68 32.65 0.34
N THR A 598 -4.89 32.04 1.51
CA THR A 598 -3.85 31.19 2.11
C THR A 598 -3.67 29.89 1.35
N SER A 599 -2.45 29.36 1.33
CA SER A 599 -2.08 28.16 0.59
C SER A 599 -1.03 27.35 1.36
N ASP A 600 -1.05 26.05 1.13
CA ASP A 600 0.12 25.22 1.34
C ASP A 600 1.20 25.60 0.32
N ARG A 601 2.47 25.52 0.73
CA ARG A 601 3.60 26.00 -0.07
C ARG A 601 4.77 25.03 -0.07
N LEU A 602 5.29 24.75 -1.27
CA LEU A 602 6.65 24.26 -1.42
C LEU A 602 7.60 25.46 -1.34
N VAL A 603 8.52 25.44 -0.39
CA VAL A 603 9.50 26.51 -0.16
C VAL A 603 10.89 25.99 -0.55
N ILE A 604 11.50 26.59 -1.57
CA ILE A 604 12.89 26.33 -1.95
C ILE A 604 13.78 27.39 -1.32
N ASN A 605 14.74 26.98 -0.51
CA ASN A 605 15.59 27.86 0.27
C ASN A 605 17.06 27.69 -0.13
N GLY A 606 17.61 28.62 -0.92
CA GLY A 606 19.01 28.61 -1.39
C GLY A 606 19.39 27.62 -2.50
N GLY A 607 18.45 26.79 -2.98
CA GLY A 607 18.69 25.80 -4.07
C GLY A 607 18.02 26.13 -5.40
N SER A 608 17.84 25.14 -6.27
CA SER A 608 17.14 25.30 -7.56
C SER A 608 15.97 24.34 -7.72
N ALA A 609 14.88 24.81 -8.34
CA ALA A 609 13.78 23.97 -8.80
C ALA A 609 13.95 23.65 -10.30
N THR A 610 14.02 22.36 -10.64
CA THR A 610 14.25 21.86 -12.01
C THR A 610 13.34 20.68 -12.35
N GLY A 611 13.32 20.26 -13.62
CA GLY A 611 12.48 19.16 -14.09
C GLY A 611 11.02 19.60 -14.26
N HIS A 612 10.07 18.68 -14.07
CA HIS A 612 8.63 18.96 -14.19
C HIS A 612 7.85 18.36 -13.02
N THR A 613 6.90 19.13 -12.48
CA THR A 613 5.97 18.70 -11.42
C THR A 613 4.55 19.13 -11.77
N THR A 614 3.61 18.20 -11.59
CA THR A 614 2.18 18.50 -11.67
C THR A 614 1.68 19.02 -10.32
N LEU A 615 1.05 20.18 -10.30
CA LEU A 615 0.37 20.72 -9.13
C LEU A 615 -1.09 20.29 -9.15
N GLN A 616 -1.52 19.66 -8.07
CA GLN A 616 -2.93 19.39 -7.79
C GLN A 616 -3.37 20.26 -6.61
N VAL A 617 -4.23 21.24 -6.87
CA VAL A 617 -4.73 22.14 -5.83
C VAL A 617 -6.07 21.63 -5.32
N THR A 618 -6.14 21.39 -4.02
CA THR A 618 -7.36 21.08 -3.29
C THR A 618 -7.92 22.39 -2.74
N GLN A 619 -9.14 22.74 -3.13
CA GLN A 619 -9.83 23.89 -2.58
C GLN A 619 -10.31 23.58 -1.15
N LEU A 620 -9.57 24.06 -0.14
CA LEU A 620 -9.91 23.92 1.27
C LEU A 620 -10.60 25.19 1.84
N GLY A 621 -10.88 26.15 0.97
CA GLY A 621 -11.53 27.41 1.33
C GLY A 621 -11.59 28.35 0.13
N GLY A 622 -12.13 29.54 0.34
CA GLY A 622 -12.19 30.58 -0.69
C GLY A 622 -13.27 30.29 -1.73
N LEU A 623 -13.99 31.33 -2.13
CA LEU A 623 -15.28 31.22 -2.81
C LEU A 623 -15.20 31.60 -4.29
N GLY A 624 -13.97 31.73 -4.80
CA GLY A 624 -13.67 32.38 -6.07
C GLY A 624 -13.66 33.89 -5.90
N GLY A 625 -12.64 34.53 -6.45
CA GLY A 625 -12.50 35.98 -6.44
C GLY A 625 -11.41 36.45 -7.39
N LEU A 626 -11.46 37.73 -7.76
CA LEU A 626 -10.39 38.34 -8.52
C LEU A 626 -9.13 38.44 -7.64
N THR A 627 -8.07 37.73 -8.00
CA THR A 627 -6.79 37.82 -7.32
C THR A 627 -6.20 39.22 -7.41
N THR A 628 -5.63 39.71 -6.31
CA THR A 628 -4.97 41.02 -6.22
C THR A 628 -3.46 40.86 -6.04
N GLY A 629 -2.68 41.90 -6.35
CA GLY A 629 -1.23 41.86 -6.24
C GLY A 629 -0.62 40.74 -7.10
N ASN A 630 0.22 39.90 -6.48
CA ASN A 630 0.90 38.80 -7.17
C ASN A 630 0.05 37.54 -7.35
N GLY A 631 -1.10 37.43 -6.66
CA GLY A 631 -1.90 36.21 -6.58
C GLY A 631 -1.61 35.36 -5.35
N ILE A 632 -2.15 34.14 -5.32
CA ILE A 632 -2.00 33.17 -4.21
C ILE A 632 -0.70 32.40 -4.41
N GLU A 633 0.29 32.64 -3.58
CA GLU A 633 1.61 32.01 -3.70
C GLU A 633 1.56 30.51 -3.40
N VAL A 634 2.04 29.66 -4.28
CA VAL A 634 2.06 28.19 -4.08
C VAL A 634 3.46 27.60 -4.06
N ILE A 635 4.43 28.29 -4.68
CA ILE A 635 5.85 27.98 -4.61
C ILE A 635 6.60 29.23 -4.16
N THR A 636 7.37 29.11 -3.09
CA THR A 636 8.25 30.17 -2.58
C THR A 636 9.69 29.84 -2.96
N ALA A 637 10.40 30.78 -3.58
CA ALA A 637 11.84 30.73 -3.75
C ALA A 637 12.48 31.83 -2.89
N GLN A 638 13.27 31.43 -1.90
CA GLN A 638 13.89 32.33 -0.93
C GLN A 638 15.38 32.02 -0.74
N GLY A 639 16.10 32.90 -0.06
CA GLY A 639 17.52 32.69 0.24
C GLY A 639 18.42 32.62 -1.01
N GLY A 640 18.01 33.25 -2.12
CA GLY A 640 18.71 33.18 -3.40
C GLY A 640 18.36 31.96 -4.26
N ALA A 641 17.33 31.20 -3.89
CA ALA A 641 16.86 30.07 -4.69
C ALA A 641 16.37 30.52 -6.08
N THR A 642 16.56 29.65 -7.07
CA THR A 642 16.06 29.84 -8.43
C THR A 642 15.04 28.78 -8.81
N THR A 643 14.15 29.11 -9.72
CA THR A 643 13.25 28.17 -10.38
C THR A 643 13.36 28.36 -11.89
N THR A 644 12.48 27.75 -12.67
CA THR A 644 12.38 28.08 -14.09
C THR A 644 11.57 29.35 -14.37
N ALA A 645 11.16 30.11 -13.35
CA ALA A 645 10.26 31.26 -13.52
C ALA A 645 10.83 32.36 -14.41
N GLN A 646 12.15 32.55 -14.38
CA GLN A 646 12.87 33.50 -15.22
C GLN A 646 13.45 32.88 -16.50
N THR A 647 13.21 31.59 -16.74
CA THR A 647 13.72 30.85 -17.90
C THR A 647 12.59 30.18 -18.69
N THR A 648 12.44 28.85 -18.57
CA THR A 648 11.52 28.03 -19.37
C THR A 648 10.08 28.04 -18.87
N LYS A 649 9.83 28.45 -17.62
CA LYS A 649 8.50 28.58 -16.99
C LYS A 649 7.67 27.28 -17.00
N ASP A 650 8.34 26.13 -16.90
CA ASP A 650 7.74 24.80 -17.03
C ASP A 650 8.06 23.83 -15.87
N ALA A 651 8.78 24.26 -14.82
CA ALA A 651 9.04 23.42 -13.65
C ALA A 651 7.77 22.95 -12.94
N PHE A 652 6.72 23.76 -13.01
CA PHE A 652 5.44 23.52 -12.36
C PHE A 652 4.31 23.78 -13.35
N ALA A 653 3.34 22.88 -13.40
CA ALA A 653 2.13 23.02 -14.20
C ALA A 653 0.92 22.51 -13.42
N LEU A 654 -0.25 23.14 -13.58
CA LEU A 654 -1.49 22.59 -13.01
C LEU A 654 -1.89 21.30 -13.74
N GLY A 655 -2.33 20.30 -12.97
CA GLY A 655 -2.89 19.07 -13.51
C GLY A 655 -4.20 19.29 -14.28
N GLY A 656 -4.59 18.30 -15.09
CA GLY A 656 -5.87 18.30 -15.80
C GLY A 656 -5.96 19.38 -16.89
N THR A 657 -6.95 20.27 -16.76
CA THR A 657 -7.31 21.29 -17.77
C THR A 657 -6.42 22.54 -17.72
N GLY A 658 -5.36 22.54 -16.90
CA GLY A 658 -4.41 23.65 -16.74
C GLY A 658 -4.92 24.80 -15.87
N HIS A 659 -6.01 24.58 -15.14
CA HIS A 659 -6.62 25.55 -14.24
C HIS A 659 -7.37 24.86 -13.08
N VAL A 660 -7.69 25.66 -12.06
CA VAL A 660 -8.49 25.24 -10.92
C VAL A 660 -9.62 26.24 -10.74
N ASP A 661 -10.81 25.75 -10.47
CA ASP A 661 -12.02 26.56 -10.52
C ASP A 661 -12.60 26.81 -9.13
N ALA A 662 -13.02 28.05 -8.87
CA ALA A 662 -13.81 28.40 -7.68
C ALA A 662 -14.81 29.52 -8.01
N GLY A 663 -16.08 29.31 -7.64
CA GLY A 663 -17.13 30.27 -7.97
C GLY A 663 -17.23 30.50 -9.48
N ALA A 664 -17.21 31.77 -9.88
CA ALA A 664 -17.18 32.19 -11.29
C ALA A 664 -15.78 32.19 -11.92
N PHE A 665 -14.72 31.98 -11.13
CA PHE A 665 -13.34 32.27 -11.51
C PHE A 665 -12.56 31.01 -11.85
N GLU A 666 -11.66 31.16 -12.80
CA GLU A 666 -10.65 30.19 -13.19
C GLU A 666 -9.28 30.67 -12.70
N TYR A 667 -8.62 29.88 -11.87
CA TYR A 667 -7.28 30.13 -11.36
C TYR A 667 -6.25 29.38 -12.18
N ARG A 668 -5.26 30.11 -12.69
CA ARG A 668 -4.12 29.59 -13.44
C ARG A 668 -2.83 29.81 -12.70
N LEU A 669 -1.85 28.96 -12.96
CA LEU A 669 -0.51 29.08 -12.41
C LEU A 669 0.33 30.04 -13.25
N TYR A 670 1.00 30.97 -12.57
CA TYR A 670 1.93 31.92 -13.15
C TYR A 670 3.29 31.82 -12.48
N ALA A 671 4.33 31.77 -13.31
CA ALA A 671 5.70 32.00 -12.90
C ALA A 671 5.94 33.50 -12.68
N ALA A 672 6.72 33.82 -11.65
CA ALA A 672 7.12 35.17 -11.25
C ALA A 672 5.97 36.04 -10.70
N ASP A 673 6.29 37.19 -10.15
CA ASP A 673 5.35 38.17 -9.62
C ASP A 673 4.48 38.82 -10.73
N ALA A 674 3.57 39.75 -10.37
CA ALA A 674 2.68 40.38 -11.35
C ALA A 674 3.42 41.25 -12.38
N GLY A 675 4.63 41.73 -12.05
CA GLY A 675 5.54 42.44 -12.96
C GLY A 675 6.43 41.53 -13.79
N GLY A 676 6.38 40.21 -13.56
CA GLY A 676 7.23 39.22 -14.22
C GLY A 676 8.61 39.03 -13.58
N ALA A 677 8.86 39.58 -12.39
CA ALA A 677 10.11 39.46 -11.66
C ALA A 677 10.06 38.41 -10.54
N GLY A 678 11.23 37.92 -10.11
CA GLY A 678 11.35 36.95 -9.02
C GLY A 678 11.05 35.50 -9.41
N GLU A 679 11.23 34.60 -8.45
CA GLU A 679 11.28 33.15 -8.66
C GLU A 679 10.06 32.39 -8.08
N ASN A 680 9.14 33.10 -7.44
CA ASN A 680 7.94 32.53 -6.84
C ASN A 680 6.87 32.21 -7.89
N TRP A 681 5.96 31.30 -7.55
CA TRP A 681 4.84 30.91 -8.42
C TRP A 681 3.50 31.13 -7.73
N TYR A 682 2.53 31.65 -8.49
CA TYR A 682 1.27 32.14 -7.96
C TYR A 682 0.07 31.62 -8.75
N LEU A 683 -1.02 31.32 -8.07
CA LEU A 683 -2.33 31.19 -8.71
C LEU A 683 -2.95 32.57 -8.91
N ARG A 684 -3.39 32.86 -10.14
CA ARG A 684 -4.10 34.10 -10.50
C ARG A 684 -5.39 33.78 -11.21
N SER A 685 -6.43 34.58 -10.94
CA SER A 685 -7.72 34.52 -11.61
C SER A 685 -7.84 35.57 -12.74
N SER A 686 -6.70 36.02 -13.26
CA SER A 686 -6.60 36.98 -14.36
C SER A 686 -5.54 36.50 -15.33
N VAL A 687 -5.76 36.74 -16.62
CA VAL A 687 -4.81 36.45 -17.69
C VAL A 687 -4.38 37.76 -18.36
N THR A 688 -3.13 37.82 -18.80
CA THR A 688 -2.66 38.90 -19.68
C THR A 688 -2.87 38.41 -21.12
N PRO A 689 -3.76 39.04 -21.91
CA PRO A 689 -3.98 38.62 -23.28
C PRO A 689 -2.73 38.92 -24.13
N PRO A 690 -2.44 38.12 -25.16
CA PRO A 690 -1.34 38.41 -26.07
C PRO A 690 -1.54 39.80 -26.71
N PRO A 691 -0.46 40.54 -27.00
CA PRO A 691 -0.58 41.83 -27.67
C PRO A 691 -1.35 41.65 -29.00
N PRO A 692 -2.23 42.61 -29.35
CA PRO A 692 -3.01 42.52 -30.57
C PRO A 692 -2.07 42.37 -31.79
N PRO A 693 -2.47 41.59 -32.82
CA PRO A 693 -1.67 41.46 -34.02
C PRO A 693 -1.40 42.85 -34.64
N PRO A 694 -0.20 43.08 -35.21
CA PRO A 694 0.09 44.36 -35.86
C PRO A 694 -0.97 44.64 -36.94
N PRO A 695 -1.38 45.91 -37.12
CA PRO A 695 -2.38 46.26 -38.12
C PRO A 695 -1.93 45.73 -39.49
N PRO A 696 -2.84 45.18 -40.30
CA PRO A 696 -2.49 44.74 -41.65
C PRO A 696 -1.88 45.91 -42.41
N PRO A 697 -0.82 45.68 -43.22
CA PRO A 697 -0.25 46.74 -44.05
C PRO A 697 -1.38 47.36 -44.89
N PRO A 698 -1.37 48.71 -45.08
CA PRO A 698 -2.41 49.37 -45.86
C PRO A 698 -2.51 48.69 -47.23
N PRO A 699 -3.75 48.43 -47.72
CA PRO A 699 -3.92 47.83 -49.03
C PRO A 699 -3.18 48.68 -50.08
N PRO A 700 -2.49 48.06 -51.05
CA PRO A 700 -1.86 48.82 -52.12
C PRO A 700 -2.92 49.72 -52.79
N PRO A 701 -2.58 50.97 -53.14
CA PRO A 701 -3.55 51.89 -53.73
C PRO A 701 -4.22 51.24 -54.94
N ALA A 702 -5.55 51.31 -54.96
CA ALA A 702 -6.36 50.78 -56.05
C ALA A 702 -5.89 51.39 -57.39
N PRO A 703 -5.87 50.61 -58.49
CA PRO A 703 -5.60 51.17 -59.82
C PRO A 703 -6.55 52.35 -60.10
N PRO A 704 -6.10 53.43 -60.77
CA PRO A 704 -6.96 54.57 -61.07
C PRO A 704 -8.21 54.13 -61.84
N ALA A 705 -9.38 54.57 -61.37
CA ALA A 705 -10.62 54.42 -62.13
C ALA A 705 -10.54 55.19 -63.46
N PRO A 706 -11.24 54.74 -64.53
CA PRO A 706 -11.31 55.49 -65.79
C PRO A 706 -11.86 56.91 -65.55
N PRO A 707 -11.37 57.93 -66.27
CA PRO A 707 -11.77 59.32 -66.01
C PRO A 707 -13.25 59.55 -66.31
N ALA A 708 -13.95 60.19 -65.37
CA ALA A 708 -15.28 60.76 -65.56
C ALA A 708 -15.20 62.04 -66.43
N PRO A 709 -16.31 62.44 -67.11
CA PRO A 709 -16.32 63.63 -67.96
C PRO A 709 -16.02 64.91 -67.16
N PRO A 710 -15.34 65.90 -67.76
CA PRO A 710 -14.86 67.08 -67.03
C PRO A 710 -16.01 68.00 -66.59
N ALA A 711 -16.00 68.38 -65.31
CA ALA A 711 -16.75 69.52 -64.80
C ALA A 711 -16.00 70.84 -65.12
N PRO A 712 -16.68 72.00 -65.18
CA PRO A 712 -16.10 73.27 -65.63
C PRO A 712 -14.98 73.77 -64.69
N PRO A 713 -13.97 74.49 -65.22
CA PRO A 713 -12.84 74.95 -64.43
C PRO A 713 -13.23 76.07 -63.46
N ALA A 714 -12.88 75.89 -62.18
CA ALA A 714 -12.81 76.99 -61.22
C ALA A 714 -11.52 77.82 -61.43
N PRO A 715 -11.48 79.12 -61.07
CA PRO A 715 -10.33 79.99 -61.31
C PRO A 715 -9.08 79.53 -60.54
N PRO A 716 -7.87 79.75 -61.06
CA PRO A 716 -6.63 79.35 -60.41
C PRO A 716 -6.34 80.22 -59.19
N ALA A 717 -6.14 79.58 -58.03
CA ALA A 717 -5.58 80.22 -56.85
C ALA A 717 -4.05 80.41 -57.00
N PRO A 718 -3.45 81.45 -56.39
CA PRO A 718 -2.01 81.72 -56.50
C PRO A 718 -1.17 80.59 -55.86
N PRO A 719 0.06 80.36 -56.34
CA PRO A 719 0.95 79.34 -55.78
C PRO A 719 1.39 79.72 -54.36
N ALA A 720 1.15 78.83 -53.40
CA ALA A 720 1.68 78.93 -52.06
C ALA A 720 3.20 78.63 -52.04
N PRO A 721 4.00 79.33 -51.20
CA PRO A 721 5.44 79.11 -51.10
C PRO A 721 5.76 77.72 -50.50
N PRO A 722 6.98 77.18 -50.73
CA PRO A 722 7.36 75.85 -50.27
C PRO A 722 7.38 75.78 -48.75
N ALA A 723 6.71 74.78 -48.18
CA ALA A 723 6.76 74.50 -46.75
C ALA A 723 8.16 73.99 -46.33
N PRO A 724 8.68 74.37 -45.15
CA PRO A 724 9.93 73.84 -44.62
C PRO A 724 9.84 72.31 -44.40
N PRO A 725 10.97 71.57 -44.45
CA PRO A 725 10.98 70.14 -44.18
C PRO A 725 10.47 69.87 -42.75
N ALA A 726 9.51 68.95 -42.65
CA ALA A 726 8.96 68.53 -41.38
C ALA A 726 10.04 67.90 -40.48
N PRO A 727 10.06 68.20 -39.17
CA PRO A 727 10.96 67.53 -38.23
C PRO A 727 10.70 66.02 -38.21
N PRO A 728 11.71 65.19 -37.86
CA PRO A 728 11.54 63.75 -37.75
C PRO A 728 10.35 63.43 -36.84
N ALA A 729 9.47 62.54 -37.30
CA ALA A 729 8.36 62.06 -36.49
C ALA A 729 8.89 61.50 -35.15
N PRO A 730 8.29 61.87 -34.01
CA PRO A 730 8.61 61.23 -32.74
C PRO A 730 8.48 59.72 -32.88
N ALA A 731 9.41 58.97 -32.28
CA ALA A 731 9.29 57.52 -32.18
C ALA A 731 7.89 57.18 -31.64
N PRO A 732 7.22 56.13 -32.17
CA PRO A 732 5.91 55.72 -31.67
C PRO A 732 5.98 55.54 -30.15
N ALA A 733 5.07 56.18 -29.42
CA ALA A 733 4.94 55.92 -28.00
C ALA A 733 4.78 54.41 -27.79
N PRO A 734 5.45 53.80 -26.79
CA PRO A 734 5.27 52.39 -26.51
C PRO A 734 3.79 52.10 -26.28
N THR A 735 3.24 51.15 -27.05
CA THR A 735 1.89 50.66 -26.86
C THR A 735 1.75 50.21 -25.39
N PRO A 736 0.74 50.68 -24.63
CA PRO A 736 0.56 50.25 -23.26
C PRO A 736 0.49 48.72 -23.21
N ALA A 737 1.21 48.12 -22.25
CA ALA A 737 1.11 46.68 -22.02
C ALA A 737 -0.37 46.31 -21.79
N PRO A 738 -0.88 45.24 -22.42
CA PRO A 738 -2.27 44.84 -22.27
C PRO A 738 -2.59 44.60 -20.79
N ALA A 739 -3.66 45.22 -20.30
CA ALA A 739 -4.09 45.07 -18.91
C ALA A 739 -4.55 43.63 -18.63
N PRO A 740 -4.27 43.06 -17.45
CA PRO A 740 -4.81 41.78 -17.05
C PRO A 740 -6.35 41.81 -17.09
N VAL A 741 -6.94 40.76 -17.65
CA VAL A 741 -8.40 40.58 -17.74
C VAL A 741 -8.82 39.39 -16.90
N THR A 742 -10.00 39.47 -16.29
CA THR A 742 -10.53 38.41 -15.43
C THR A 742 -10.74 37.11 -16.22
N ALA A 743 -10.25 36.01 -15.67
CA ALA A 743 -10.45 34.67 -16.20
C ALA A 743 -11.73 34.07 -15.60
N TYR A 744 -12.84 34.21 -16.31
CA TYR A 744 -14.09 33.51 -15.99
C TYR A 744 -14.11 32.11 -16.59
N ARG A 745 -14.84 31.21 -15.94
CA ARG A 745 -15.07 29.85 -16.45
C ARG A 745 -16.03 29.85 -17.64
N ALA A 746 -15.99 28.82 -18.48
CA ALA A 746 -16.86 28.70 -19.65
C ALA A 746 -18.36 28.70 -19.28
N GLU A 747 -18.71 28.04 -18.17
CA GLU A 747 -20.04 27.96 -17.58
C GLU A 747 -20.65 29.34 -17.32
N VAL A 748 -19.82 30.34 -17.00
CA VAL A 748 -20.28 31.70 -16.67
C VAL A 748 -20.97 32.37 -17.85
N ALA A 749 -20.36 32.31 -19.03
CA ALA A 749 -20.95 32.85 -20.26
C ALA A 749 -22.20 32.07 -20.67
N MET A 750 -22.18 30.74 -20.52
CA MET A 750 -23.32 29.88 -20.90
C MET A 750 -24.54 30.10 -20.01
N LEU A 751 -24.37 30.06 -18.69
CA LEU A 751 -25.48 30.19 -17.75
C LEU A 751 -26.01 31.63 -17.71
N SER A 752 -25.17 32.63 -17.95
CA SER A 752 -25.63 34.03 -18.04
C SER A 752 -26.38 34.36 -19.35
N ALA A 753 -26.20 33.55 -20.41
CA ALA A 753 -26.98 33.66 -21.65
C ALA A 753 -28.34 32.94 -21.59
N LEU A 754 -28.46 31.96 -20.70
CA LEU A 754 -29.62 31.05 -20.62
C LEU A 754 -30.99 31.75 -20.50
N PRO A 755 -31.17 32.80 -19.67
CA PRO A 755 -32.47 33.47 -19.56
C PRO A 755 -32.95 34.08 -20.89
N ALA A 756 -32.03 34.65 -21.69
CA ALA A 756 -32.36 35.23 -22.99
C ALA A 756 -32.71 34.15 -24.03
N GLN A 757 -32.02 33.01 -23.99
CA GLN A 757 -32.32 31.85 -24.85
C GLN A 757 -33.74 31.33 -24.60
N MET A 758 -34.08 31.13 -23.33
CA MET A 758 -35.42 30.69 -22.91
C MET A 758 -36.49 31.76 -23.20
N ARG A 759 -36.13 33.05 -23.19
CA ARG A 759 -37.00 34.15 -23.61
C ARG A 759 -37.45 33.99 -25.05
N GLN A 760 -36.50 33.82 -25.96
CA GLN A 760 -36.80 33.66 -27.38
C GLN A 760 -37.56 32.37 -27.66
N ALA A 761 -37.23 31.27 -26.98
CA ALA A 761 -37.96 30.01 -27.11
C ALA A 761 -39.44 30.14 -26.72
N ASP A 762 -39.74 30.74 -25.56
CA ASP A 762 -41.14 30.85 -25.14
C ASP A 762 -41.94 31.86 -25.98
N LEU A 763 -41.32 32.96 -26.43
CA LEU A 763 -41.94 33.93 -27.34
C LEU A 763 -42.23 33.30 -28.71
N ALA A 764 -41.34 32.45 -29.22
CA ALA A 764 -41.59 31.69 -30.45
C ALA A 764 -42.81 30.77 -30.33
N MET A 765 -43.02 30.15 -29.16
CA MET A 765 -44.22 29.32 -28.92
C MET A 765 -45.52 30.12 -28.82
N VAL A 766 -45.50 31.31 -28.20
CA VAL A 766 -46.69 32.18 -28.10
C VAL A 766 -47.05 32.73 -29.49
N GLY A 767 -46.10 33.38 -30.17
CA GLY A 767 -46.31 34.05 -31.46
C GLY A 767 -47.40 35.14 -31.43
N ASN A 768 -47.86 35.55 -32.61
CA ASN A 768 -49.07 36.37 -32.77
C ASN A 768 -50.27 35.49 -33.19
N MET A 769 -51.48 36.05 -33.16
CA MET A 769 -52.73 35.32 -33.44
C MET A 769 -52.68 34.64 -34.83
N HIS A 770 -52.30 35.40 -35.86
CA HIS A 770 -52.30 34.91 -37.25
C HIS A 770 -51.23 33.84 -37.50
N ARG A 771 -50.06 33.92 -36.87
CA ARG A 771 -49.06 32.83 -36.91
C ARG A 771 -49.56 31.58 -36.21
N ARG A 772 -50.43 31.70 -35.20
CA ARG A 772 -50.95 30.56 -34.44
C ARG A 772 -52.11 29.88 -35.13
N LEU A 773 -53.03 30.64 -35.69
CA LEU A 773 -54.34 30.14 -36.15
C LEU A 773 -54.58 30.28 -37.67
N GLY A 774 -53.71 31.00 -38.39
CA GLY A 774 -53.97 31.41 -39.77
C GLY A 774 -55.11 32.42 -39.88
N ASP A 775 -55.51 32.74 -41.11
CA ASP A 775 -56.70 33.56 -41.36
C ASP A 775 -57.96 32.72 -41.30
N ASP A 776 -59.01 33.21 -40.63
CA ASP A 776 -60.29 32.52 -40.53
C ASP A 776 -61.35 33.24 -41.38
N ASP A 777 -61.85 32.59 -42.43
CA ASP A 777 -62.90 33.12 -43.32
C ASP A 777 -64.27 33.31 -42.62
N ALA A 778 -64.41 32.95 -41.34
CA ALA A 778 -65.66 33.11 -40.58
C ALA A 778 -66.09 34.58 -40.42
N SER A 779 -65.18 35.55 -40.56
CA SER A 779 -65.54 36.98 -40.52
C SER A 779 -66.20 37.48 -41.82
N ALA A 780 -66.17 36.71 -42.91
CA ALA A 780 -66.81 37.08 -44.17
C ALA A 780 -68.23 36.51 -44.35
N GLN A 781 -68.68 35.57 -43.51
CA GLN A 781 -70.04 35.00 -43.59
C GLN A 781 -70.98 35.42 -42.45
N ALA A 782 -70.49 36.11 -41.40
CA ALA A 782 -71.32 36.53 -40.27
C ALA A 782 -72.03 37.89 -40.45
N VAL A 783 -72.06 38.48 -41.66
CA VAL A 783 -72.94 39.62 -41.97
C VAL A 783 -73.70 39.38 -43.27
N ALA A 784 -74.61 38.41 -43.21
CA ALA A 784 -75.89 38.55 -43.87
C ALA A 784 -76.98 38.40 -42.78
N SER A 785 -77.46 39.56 -42.31
CA SER A 785 -78.62 39.77 -41.42
C SER A 785 -78.37 39.83 -39.90
N LEU A 786 -78.66 41.01 -39.33
CA LEU A 786 -79.00 41.21 -37.92
C LEU A 786 -80.47 40.77 -37.69
N THR A 787 -80.75 39.48 -37.86
CA THR A 787 -82.01 38.84 -37.44
C THR A 787 -81.75 37.37 -37.13
N PRO A 788 -81.88 36.91 -35.87
CA PRO A 788 -81.73 35.49 -35.57
C PRO A 788 -82.90 34.73 -36.19
N THR A 789 -82.63 33.92 -37.22
CA THR A 789 -83.59 32.94 -37.73
C THR A 789 -83.31 31.61 -37.03
N ALA A 790 -84.30 31.05 -36.34
CA ALA A 790 -84.18 29.78 -35.63
C ALA A 790 -83.72 28.66 -36.59
N GLY A 791 -82.55 28.05 -36.35
CA GLY A 791 -82.17 26.84 -37.10
C GLY A 791 -80.70 26.42 -37.13
N THR A 792 -79.72 27.33 -37.11
CA THR A 792 -78.29 26.94 -37.08
C THR A 792 -77.44 28.01 -36.41
N LEU A 793 -77.19 27.84 -35.11
CA LEU A 793 -76.11 28.52 -34.38
C LEU A 793 -74.78 27.99 -34.93
N THR A 794 -73.84 28.84 -35.36
CA THR A 794 -72.49 28.37 -35.72
C THR A 794 -71.70 28.12 -34.43
N THR A 795 -71.93 26.98 -33.79
CA THR A 795 -71.10 26.46 -32.67
C THR A 795 -69.81 25.80 -33.16
N GLU A 796 -69.38 26.12 -34.40
CA GLU A 796 -68.28 25.44 -35.09
C GLU A 796 -66.96 25.72 -34.37
N ARG A 797 -66.39 24.66 -33.81
CA ARG A 797 -65.12 24.69 -33.08
C ARG A 797 -63.98 24.48 -34.05
N ARG A 798 -62.78 24.88 -33.65
CA ARG A 798 -61.57 24.68 -34.43
C ARG A 798 -60.62 23.79 -33.66
N ALA A 799 -59.97 22.89 -34.36
CA ALA A 799 -58.75 22.23 -33.93
C ALA A 799 -57.63 22.65 -34.89
N TRP A 800 -56.46 22.92 -34.35
CA TRP A 800 -55.32 23.35 -35.15
C TRP A 800 -54.04 22.74 -34.62
N ALA A 801 -53.08 22.56 -35.53
CA ALA A 801 -51.72 22.16 -35.19
C ALA A 801 -50.75 22.92 -36.09
N ARG A 802 -49.62 23.35 -35.54
CA ARG A 802 -48.53 23.99 -36.28
C ARG A 802 -47.17 23.43 -35.89
N ALA A 803 -46.27 23.35 -36.85
CA ALA A 803 -44.84 23.27 -36.62
C ALA A 803 -44.26 24.69 -36.58
N VAL A 804 -43.37 24.96 -35.62
CA VAL A 804 -42.74 26.25 -35.38
C VAL A 804 -41.23 26.09 -35.49
N TYR A 805 -40.56 27.05 -36.15
CA TYR A 805 -39.12 27.11 -36.27
C TYR A 805 -38.63 28.55 -36.10
N THR A 806 -37.54 28.76 -35.37
CA THR A 806 -36.92 30.08 -35.21
C THR A 806 -35.42 29.94 -35.00
N ASP A 807 -34.63 30.61 -35.85
CA ASP A 807 -33.21 30.84 -35.58
C ASP A 807 -33.05 31.85 -34.44
N ILE A 808 -32.14 31.56 -33.52
CA ILE A 808 -31.77 32.40 -32.38
C ILE A 808 -30.38 32.98 -32.66
N ASP A 809 -30.28 34.30 -32.90
CA ASP A 809 -29.02 35.07 -32.85
C ASP A 809 -29.17 36.19 -31.81
N ILE A 810 -28.57 35.99 -30.64
CA ILE A 810 -28.62 36.92 -29.51
C ILE A 810 -27.20 37.36 -29.20
N ARG A 811 -26.96 38.68 -29.11
CA ARG A 811 -25.69 39.24 -28.64
C ARG A 811 -25.95 40.21 -27.50
N GLN A 812 -25.45 39.86 -26.32
CA GLN A 812 -25.63 40.65 -25.09
C GLN A 812 -24.31 41.36 -24.75
N GLY A 813 -24.39 42.62 -24.34
CA GLY A 813 -23.31 43.26 -23.59
C GLY A 813 -23.39 42.87 -22.10
N GLY A 814 -22.28 42.97 -21.38
CA GLY A 814 -22.21 42.66 -19.94
C GLY A 814 -20.83 42.13 -19.53
N THR A 815 -20.72 41.64 -18.29
CA THR A 815 -19.45 41.15 -17.71
C THR A 815 -18.74 40.11 -18.59
N VAL A 816 -19.51 39.22 -19.23
CA VAL A 816 -18.98 38.17 -20.12
C VAL A 816 -19.46 38.29 -21.57
N SER A 817 -20.26 39.31 -21.87
CA SER A 817 -20.75 39.68 -23.21
C SER A 817 -21.07 38.47 -24.12
N PRO A 818 -22.02 37.60 -23.72
CA PRO A 818 -22.26 36.36 -24.43
C PRO A 818 -22.97 36.58 -25.78
N SER A 819 -22.66 35.71 -26.73
CA SER A 819 -23.33 35.57 -28.02
C SER A 819 -23.88 34.15 -28.15
N THR A 820 -25.17 34.05 -28.44
CA THR A 820 -25.86 32.78 -28.70
C THR A 820 -26.22 32.71 -30.17
N GLN A 821 -25.92 31.58 -30.83
CA GLN A 821 -26.36 31.28 -32.19
C GLN A 821 -26.90 29.86 -32.26
N GLY A 822 -28.04 29.64 -32.91
CA GLY A 822 -28.62 28.31 -33.08
C GLY A 822 -30.09 28.41 -33.44
N ASN A 823 -30.89 27.41 -33.05
CA ASN A 823 -32.30 27.39 -33.40
C ASN A 823 -33.15 26.62 -32.39
N VAL A 824 -34.44 26.93 -32.40
CA VAL A 824 -35.49 26.15 -31.72
C VAL A 824 -36.53 25.72 -32.74
N ALA A 825 -37.01 24.49 -32.61
CA ALA A 825 -38.04 23.93 -33.46
C ALA A 825 -39.01 23.07 -32.65
N GLY A 826 -40.25 22.96 -33.11
CA GLY A 826 -41.21 22.12 -32.41
C GLY A 826 -42.62 22.21 -32.95
N VAL A 827 -43.57 21.76 -32.14
CA VAL A 827 -44.98 21.62 -32.52
C VAL A 827 -45.89 22.19 -31.45
N GLN A 828 -47.03 22.71 -31.89
CA GLN A 828 -48.11 23.20 -31.04
C GLN A 828 -49.44 22.75 -31.60
N ALA A 829 -50.35 22.29 -30.75
CA ALA A 829 -51.70 21.90 -31.15
C ALA A 829 -52.72 22.39 -30.13
N GLY A 830 -53.86 22.88 -30.61
CA GLY A 830 -54.90 23.44 -29.76
C GLY A 830 -56.30 23.27 -30.32
N THR A 831 -57.29 23.54 -29.48
CA THR A 831 -58.70 23.47 -29.86
C THR A 831 -59.56 24.47 -29.11
N ASP A 832 -60.58 24.98 -29.80
CA ASP A 832 -61.62 25.82 -29.22
C ASP A 832 -62.52 24.97 -28.30
N LEU A 833 -62.64 25.38 -27.03
CA LEU A 833 -63.55 24.78 -26.05
C LEU A 833 -64.88 25.54 -25.94
N TYR A 834 -64.87 26.83 -26.28
CA TYR A 834 -66.01 27.72 -26.25
C TYR A 834 -66.05 28.61 -27.49
N VAL A 835 -67.25 28.77 -28.03
CA VAL A 835 -67.59 29.71 -29.09
C VAL A 835 -68.90 30.39 -28.66
N SER A 836 -68.95 31.73 -28.66
CA SER A 836 -70.19 32.45 -28.33
C SER A 836 -71.28 32.21 -29.37
N ALA A 837 -72.52 32.49 -29.00
CA ALA A 837 -73.66 32.37 -29.92
C ALA A 837 -73.54 33.27 -31.17
N LEU A 838 -72.84 34.40 -31.06
CA LEU A 838 -72.57 35.33 -32.16
C LEU A 838 -71.29 34.95 -32.94
N GLY A 839 -70.53 33.94 -32.50
CA GLY A 839 -69.27 33.54 -33.10
C GLY A 839 -68.12 34.52 -32.90
N ASP A 840 -68.35 35.61 -32.17
CA ASP A 840 -67.43 36.71 -31.93
C ASP A 840 -66.39 36.41 -30.84
N TRP A 841 -66.67 35.48 -29.92
CA TRP A 841 -65.71 35.00 -28.92
C TRP A 841 -65.36 33.55 -29.18
N ARG A 842 -64.06 33.23 -29.13
CA ARG A 842 -63.53 31.87 -29.16
C ARG A 842 -62.51 31.69 -28.05
N ALA A 843 -62.70 30.68 -27.20
CA ALA A 843 -61.73 30.36 -26.15
C ALA A 843 -61.34 28.89 -26.19
N GLY A 844 -60.07 28.59 -25.94
CA GLY A 844 -59.52 27.25 -26.11
C GLY A 844 -58.25 27.00 -25.32
N LEU A 845 -57.73 25.78 -25.46
CA LEU A 845 -56.48 25.33 -24.87
C LEU A 845 -55.52 24.84 -25.96
N TYR A 846 -54.23 24.89 -25.69
CA TYR A 846 -53.20 24.26 -26.50
C TYR A 846 -52.12 23.60 -25.65
N VAL A 847 -51.44 22.63 -26.25
CA VAL A 847 -50.19 22.06 -25.77
C VAL A 847 -49.10 22.27 -26.81
N GLY A 848 -47.85 22.38 -26.37
CA GLY A 848 -46.73 22.57 -27.28
C GLY A 848 -45.43 21.99 -26.76
N SER A 849 -44.49 21.80 -27.66
CA SER A 849 -43.16 21.27 -27.40
C SER A 849 -42.15 22.00 -28.27
N LEU A 850 -41.05 22.47 -27.69
CA LEU A 850 -39.86 22.96 -28.41
C LEU A 850 -38.64 22.17 -27.98
N ASP A 851 -37.79 21.87 -28.94
CA ASP A 851 -36.45 21.36 -28.73
C ASP A 851 -35.47 22.25 -29.55
N GLY A 852 -34.30 22.54 -29.01
CA GLY A 852 -33.32 23.40 -29.65
C GLY A 852 -31.90 23.14 -29.16
N ASN A 853 -30.94 23.57 -29.97
CA ASN A 853 -29.53 23.56 -29.62
C ASN A 853 -28.93 24.91 -30.02
N VAL A 854 -28.20 25.51 -29.09
CA VAL A 854 -27.56 26.81 -29.31
C VAL A 854 -26.10 26.77 -28.92
N ASP A 855 -25.25 27.26 -29.81
CA ASP A 855 -23.84 27.50 -29.54
C ASP A 855 -23.67 28.83 -28.83
N VAL A 856 -22.81 28.85 -27.82
CA VAL A 856 -22.53 30.02 -27.00
C VAL A 856 -21.06 30.39 -27.12
N SER A 857 -20.82 31.68 -27.37
CA SER A 857 -19.52 32.33 -27.26
C SER A 857 -19.59 33.42 -26.20
N GLY A 858 -18.47 33.72 -25.55
CA GLY A 858 -18.40 34.77 -24.53
C GLY A 858 -16.99 34.88 -23.96
N SER A 859 -16.81 35.83 -23.04
CA SER A 859 -15.55 35.97 -22.30
C SER A 859 -15.38 34.78 -21.35
N ALA A 860 -14.40 33.93 -21.63
CA ALA A 860 -13.97 32.84 -20.77
C ALA A 860 -12.45 32.70 -20.86
N SER A 861 -11.80 32.34 -19.76
CA SER A 861 -10.34 32.30 -19.68
C SER A 861 -9.67 33.61 -20.11
N GLY A 862 -10.37 34.74 -19.90
CA GLY A 862 -9.96 36.08 -20.29
C GLY A 862 -9.84 36.34 -21.80
N LEU A 863 -10.43 35.48 -22.62
CA LEU A 863 -10.56 35.71 -24.06
C LEU A 863 -12.04 35.63 -24.43
N TRP A 864 -12.45 36.41 -25.43
CA TRP A 864 -13.75 36.19 -26.04
C TRP A 864 -13.64 35.03 -27.04
N ARG A 865 -14.34 33.92 -26.80
CA ARG A 865 -14.24 32.69 -27.58
C ARG A 865 -15.53 31.87 -27.56
N ALA A 866 -15.60 30.82 -28.37
CA ALA A 866 -16.60 29.78 -28.20
C ALA A 866 -16.44 29.12 -26.82
N VAL A 867 -17.53 28.94 -26.08
CA VAL A 867 -17.53 28.41 -24.71
C VAL A 867 -18.28 27.09 -24.57
N GLY A 868 -19.14 26.72 -25.52
CA GLY A 868 -19.87 25.46 -25.50
C GLY A 868 -21.22 25.57 -26.19
N ASN A 869 -22.08 24.57 -25.99
CA ASN A 869 -23.46 24.59 -26.48
C ASN A 869 -24.48 24.25 -25.40
N THR A 870 -25.72 24.66 -25.62
CA THR A 870 -26.84 24.45 -24.70
C THR A 870 -27.97 23.73 -25.42
N ASP A 871 -28.29 22.53 -24.95
CA ASP A 871 -29.48 21.79 -25.33
C ASP A 871 -30.68 22.39 -24.57
N LEU A 872 -31.73 22.80 -25.29
CA LEU A 872 -32.96 23.37 -24.75
C LEU A 872 -34.14 22.45 -25.05
N ARG A 873 -34.96 22.16 -24.04
CA ARG A 873 -36.21 21.39 -24.20
C ARG A 873 -37.31 22.02 -23.37
N ALA A 874 -38.37 22.45 -24.03
CA ALA A 874 -39.51 23.07 -23.37
C ALA A 874 -40.81 22.37 -23.74
N ARG A 875 -41.74 22.32 -22.79
CA ARG A 875 -43.09 21.80 -22.94
C ARG A 875 -44.07 22.83 -22.39
N TYR A 876 -45.15 23.07 -23.12
CA TYR A 876 -46.07 24.17 -22.86
C TYR A 876 -47.50 23.69 -22.74
N VAL A 877 -48.25 24.36 -21.86
CA VAL A 877 -49.70 24.35 -21.84
C VAL A 877 -50.16 25.81 -21.88
N GLY A 878 -51.14 26.12 -22.72
CA GLY A 878 -51.67 27.48 -22.79
C GLY A 878 -53.17 27.51 -22.99
N ALA A 879 -53.75 28.63 -22.59
CA ALA A 879 -55.14 28.98 -22.79
C ALA A 879 -55.20 30.26 -23.62
N TYR A 880 -56.20 30.36 -24.50
CA TYR A 880 -56.43 31.56 -25.29
C TYR A 880 -57.91 31.94 -25.31
N ALA A 881 -58.17 33.24 -25.47
CA ALA A 881 -59.48 33.81 -25.71
C ALA A 881 -59.34 34.91 -26.77
N THR A 882 -60.00 34.73 -27.90
CA THR A 882 -59.98 35.64 -29.03
C THR A 882 -61.37 36.21 -29.23
N TYR A 883 -61.49 37.54 -29.17
CA TYR A 883 -62.65 38.28 -29.64
C TYR A 883 -62.38 38.76 -31.07
N ALA A 884 -63.29 38.56 -32.00
CA ALA A 884 -63.21 39.13 -33.35
C ALA A 884 -64.60 39.48 -33.86
N ASN A 885 -64.75 40.63 -34.50
CA ASN A 885 -66.03 41.09 -35.01
C ASN A 885 -66.01 41.31 -36.53
N ALA A 886 -67.18 41.60 -37.09
CA ALA A 886 -67.33 41.83 -38.53
C ALA A 886 -66.70 43.13 -39.03
N THR A 887 -66.36 44.09 -38.15
CA THR A 887 -65.68 45.32 -38.56
C THR A 887 -64.19 45.10 -38.78
N GLY A 888 -63.68 43.87 -38.58
CA GLY A 888 -62.26 43.54 -38.69
C GLY A 888 -61.46 43.82 -37.42
N LEU A 889 -62.11 44.15 -36.30
CA LEU A 889 -61.44 44.27 -35.00
C LEU A 889 -61.22 42.88 -34.42
N TYR A 890 -60.02 42.61 -33.90
CA TYR A 890 -59.77 41.46 -33.04
C TYR A 890 -58.96 41.83 -31.80
N VAL A 891 -59.21 41.08 -30.72
CA VAL A 891 -58.40 41.05 -29.50
C VAL A 891 -58.10 39.60 -29.17
N ASP A 892 -56.82 39.20 -29.17
CA ASP A 892 -56.35 37.87 -28.80
C ASP A 892 -55.64 37.92 -27.45
N SER A 893 -56.10 37.14 -26.47
CA SER A 893 -55.48 37.03 -25.16
C SER A 893 -54.96 35.60 -24.94
N VAL A 894 -53.71 35.46 -24.52
CA VAL A 894 -53.04 34.17 -24.30
C VAL A 894 -52.39 34.12 -22.92
N LEU A 895 -52.59 33.02 -22.20
CA LEU A 895 -51.84 32.67 -20.99
C LEU A 895 -51.11 31.34 -21.23
N GLN A 896 -49.78 31.33 -21.13
CA GLN A 896 -48.95 30.16 -21.38
C GLN A 896 -48.09 29.83 -20.16
N TYR A 897 -48.13 28.58 -19.72
CA TYR A 897 -47.16 28.01 -18.79
C TYR A 897 -46.17 27.09 -19.53
N GLY A 898 -44.88 27.27 -19.27
CA GLY A 898 -43.79 26.46 -19.82
C GLY A 898 -43.05 25.70 -18.73
N SER A 899 -42.76 24.43 -18.95
CA SER A 899 -41.78 23.64 -18.21
C SER A 899 -40.55 23.41 -19.08
N GLN A 900 -39.39 23.81 -18.57
CA GLN A 900 -38.13 23.84 -19.32
C GLN A 900 -37.11 22.89 -18.68
N ARG A 901 -36.33 22.23 -19.53
CA ARG A 901 -35.12 21.49 -19.19
C ARG A 901 -34.00 21.96 -20.09
N TYR A 902 -32.80 22.05 -19.54
CA TYR A 902 -31.63 22.42 -20.31
C TYR A 902 -30.41 21.60 -19.90
N THR A 903 -29.48 21.44 -20.82
CA THR A 903 -28.17 20.88 -20.56
C THR A 903 -27.12 21.79 -21.17
N ILE A 904 -26.26 22.38 -20.34
CA ILE A 904 -25.06 23.08 -20.81
C ILE A 904 -23.92 22.08 -21.01
N ARG A 905 -23.14 22.26 -22.08
CA ARG A 905 -21.95 21.47 -22.39
C ARG A 905 -20.76 22.41 -22.61
N PRO A 906 -20.10 22.85 -21.53
CA PRO A 906 -18.97 23.76 -21.64
C PRO A 906 -17.76 23.08 -22.29
N LEU A 907 -17.01 23.83 -23.10
CA LEU A 907 -15.75 23.36 -23.67
C LEU A 907 -14.71 23.21 -22.54
N GLY A 908 -14.18 22.00 -22.40
CA GLY A 908 -13.16 21.69 -21.40
C GLY A 908 -13.69 21.42 -19.99
N SER A 909 -15.00 21.22 -19.81
CA SER A 909 -15.62 20.88 -18.52
C SER A 909 -16.74 19.84 -18.68
N PHE A 910 -17.29 19.36 -17.57
CA PHE A 910 -18.40 18.41 -17.56
C PHE A 910 -19.73 19.08 -17.88
N ALA A 911 -20.62 18.34 -18.54
CA ALA A 911 -21.98 18.82 -18.81
C ALA A 911 -22.79 18.94 -17.50
N ALA A 912 -23.63 19.98 -17.41
CA ALA A 912 -24.53 20.21 -16.28
C ALA A 912 -25.96 20.42 -16.78
N SER A 913 -26.94 19.81 -16.11
CA SER A 913 -28.35 19.88 -16.51
C SER A 913 -29.20 20.51 -15.43
N GLY A 914 -30.14 21.36 -15.83
CA GLY A 914 -31.07 22.03 -14.93
C GLY A 914 -32.49 22.06 -15.47
N LYS A 915 -33.38 22.64 -14.66
CA LYS A 915 -34.81 22.76 -14.95
C LYS A 915 -35.27 24.19 -14.66
N GLY A 916 -36.40 24.55 -15.25
CA GLY A 916 -37.05 25.83 -14.98
C GLY A 916 -38.51 25.82 -15.40
N ASN A 917 -39.19 26.93 -15.13
CA ASN A 917 -40.53 27.19 -15.59
C ASN A 917 -40.73 28.65 -16.01
N SER A 918 -41.76 28.88 -16.82
CA SER A 918 -42.15 30.22 -17.23
C SER A 918 -43.67 30.38 -17.30
N LEU A 919 -44.13 31.61 -17.08
CA LEU A 919 -45.50 32.04 -17.27
C LEU A 919 -45.50 33.28 -18.17
N ILE A 920 -46.25 33.25 -19.26
CA ILE A 920 -46.43 34.38 -20.18
C ILE A 920 -47.91 34.73 -20.27
N ALA A 921 -48.24 36.01 -20.10
CA ALA A 921 -49.53 36.58 -20.43
C ALA A 921 -49.35 37.55 -21.61
N SER A 922 -50.11 37.38 -22.68
CA SER A 922 -50.03 38.17 -23.90
C SER A 922 -51.41 38.66 -24.31
N VAL A 923 -51.49 39.92 -24.76
CA VAL A 923 -52.68 40.51 -25.37
C VAL A 923 -52.28 41.17 -26.69
N GLU A 924 -52.98 40.82 -27.76
CA GLU A 924 -52.81 41.36 -29.10
C GLU A 924 -54.11 42.00 -29.56
N VAL A 925 -54.04 43.14 -30.23
CA VAL A 925 -55.17 43.83 -30.84
C VAL A 925 -54.82 44.19 -32.28
N GLY A 926 -55.77 44.01 -33.19
CA GLY A 926 -55.61 44.45 -34.57
C GLY A 926 -56.92 44.84 -35.21
N GLN A 927 -56.85 45.64 -36.27
CA GLN A 927 -58.01 46.18 -36.96
C GLN A 927 -57.79 46.17 -38.47
N ALA A 928 -58.57 45.37 -39.20
CA ALA A 928 -58.51 45.35 -40.65
C ALA A 928 -59.26 46.54 -41.29
N PHE A 929 -58.66 47.13 -42.32
CA PHE A 929 -59.21 48.20 -43.17
C PHE A 929 -59.09 47.79 -44.64
N ALA A 930 -60.14 48.01 -45.43
CA ALA A 930 -60.11 47.72 -46.87
C ALA A 930 -59.25 48.74 -47.65
N LEU A 931 -58.42 48.29 -48.58
CA LEU A 931 -57.51 49.12 -49.39
C LEU A 931 -57.90 49.30 -50.87
N SER A 932 -59.04 48.74 -51.31
CA SER A 932 -59.53 48.56 -52.70
C SER A 932 -59.19 47.18 -53.31
N GLY A 933 -60.10 46.68 -54.14
CA GLY A 933 -60.04 45.31 -54.66
C GLY A 933 -60.14 44.27 -53.54
N ASN A 934 -59.35 43.20 -53.65
CA ASN A 934 -59.35 42.10 -52.68
C ASN A 934 -58.29 42.28 -51.57
N TRP A 935 -57.86 43.52 -51.28
CA TRP A 935 -56.76 43.79 -50.34
C TRP A 935 -57.22 44.52 -49.07
N THR A 936 -56.66 44.10 -47.94
CA THR A 936 -56.87 44.72 -46.62
C THR A 936 -55.53 45.06 -45.96
N VAL A 937 -55.48 46.15 -45.21
CA VAL A 937 -54.39 46.48 -44.28
C VAL A 937 -54.86 46.34 -42.85
N GLU A 938 -54.02 45.79 -41.99
CA GLU A 938 -54.32 45.45 -40.61
C GLU A 938 -53.15 45.91 -39.73
N PRO A 939 -53.24 47.10 -39.12
CA PRO A 939 -52.36 47.48 -38.03
C PRO A 939 -52.61 46.55 -36.82
N GLU A 940 -51.53 46.10 -36.21
CA GLU A 940 -51.50 45.19 -35.05
C GLU A 940 -50.65 45.77 -33.93
N ALA A 941 -51.04 45.52 -32.68
CA ALA A 941 -50.25 45.82 -31.49
C ALA A 941 -50.34 44.67 -30.49
N GLN A 942 -49.21 44.26 -29.92
CA GLN A 942 -49.12 43.15 -28.97
C GLN A 942 -48.36 43.60 -27.72
N LEU A 943 -48.85 43.22 -26.54
CA LEU A 943 -48.15 43.41 -25.27
C LEU A 943 -48.09 42.07 -24.53
N SER A 944 -46.90 41.68 -24.09
CA SER A 944 -46.67 40.43 -23.38
C SER A 944 -45.86 40.68 -22.10
N TYR A 945 -46.28 40.06 -21.00
CA TYR A 945 -45.53 39.98 -19.75
C TYR A 945 -45.08 38.54 -19.51
N ARG A 946 -43.81 38.38 -19.14
CA ARG A 946 -43.19 37.09 -18.85
C ARG A 946 -42.63 37.07 -17.44
N ARG A 947 -42.81 35.95 -16.74
CA ARG A 947 -42.06 35.62 -15.53
C ARG A 947 -41.46 34.22 -15.68
N ALA A 948 -40.15 34.08 -15.48
CA ALA A 948 -39.47 32.79 -15.47
C ALA A 948 -38.83 32.52 -14.11
N ARG A 949 -38.58 31.25 -13.79
CA ARG A 949 -37.75 30.82 -12.66
C ARG A 949 -36.92 29.61 -13.09
N LEU A 950 -35.64 29.61 -12.73
CA LEU A 950 -34.73 28.49 -12.95
C LEU A 950 -34.34 27.89 -11.60
N ASP A 951 -34.27 26.57 -11.54
CA ASP A 951 -33.84 25.86 -10.33
C ASP A 951 -32.33 26.08 -10.11
N ASP A 952 -31.91 26.09 -8.85
CA ASP A 952 -30.49 26.17 -8.48
C ASP A 952 -29.68 25.03 -9.14
N LEU A 953 -28.56 25.35 -9.77
CA LEU A 953 -27.70 24.39 -10.46
C LEU A 953 -26.35 24.26 -9.75
N SER A 954 -26.03 23.06 -9.25
CA SER A 954 -24.69 22.77 -8.72
C SER A 954 -23.72 22.42 -9.86
N ILE A 955 -22.58 23.09 -9.88
CA ILE A 955 -21.42 22.80 -10.72
C ILE A 955 -20.18 22.62 -9.81
N SER A 956 -19.07 22.10 -10.34
CA SER A 956 -17.85 21.96 -9.55
C SER A 956 -17.44 23.30 -8.92
N GLY A 957 -17.33 23.37 -7.60
CA GLY A 957 -16.91 24.57 -6.87
C GLY A 957 -17.93 25.74 -6.84
N ALA A 958 -19.18 25.55 -7.26
CA ALA A 958 -20.23 26.58 -7.17
C ALA A 958 -21.68 26.04 -7.23
N LEU A 959 -22.59 26.76 -6.58
CA LEU A 959 -24.04 26.71 -6.74
C LEU A 959 -24.49 27.95 -7.53
N VAL A 960 -25.14 27.74 -8.66
CA VAL A 960 -25.61 28.81 -9.55
C VAL A 960 -27.08 29.08 -9.30
N ARG A 961 -27.41 30.36 -9.05
CA ARG A 961 -28.77 30.87 -8.88
C ARG A 961 -29.07 31.93 -9.91
N GLN A 962 -30.31 32.00 -10.36
CA GLN A 962 -30.75 32.98 -11.36
C GLN A 962 -32.03 33.65 -10.87
N ASP A 963 -31.87 34.84 -10.28
CA ASP A 963 -32.98 35.63 -9.76
C ASP A 963 -33.62 36.44 -10.90
N HIS A 964 -34.72 35.94 -11.46
CA HIS A 964 -35.37 36.56 -12.62
C HIS A 964 -36.44 37.58 -12.22
N ALA A 965 -36.28 38.83 -12.66
CA ALA A 965 -37.33 39.85 -12.62
C ALA A 965 -38.23 39.70 -13.86
N GLY A 966 -39.56 39.76 -13.70
CA GLY A 966 -40.45 39.63 -14.86
C GLY A 966 -40.24 40.74 -15.89
N ASP A 967 -40.39 40.41 -17.16
CA ASP A 967 -40.04 41.26 -18.31
C ASP A 967 -41.21 41.48 -19.27
N TRP A 968 -41.18 42.63 -19.95
CA TRP A 968 -42.23 43.06 -20.89
C TRP A 968 -41.73 43.04 -22.33
N THR A 969 -42.58 42.63 -23.26
CA THR A 969 -42.37 42.72 -24.71
C THR A 969 -43.56 43.40 -25.35
N ALA A 970 -43.31 44.48 -26.09
CA ALA A 970 -44.31 45.23 -26.86
C ALA A 970 -44.00 45.14 -28.35
N GLY A 971 -45.00 44.83 -29.17
CA GLY A 971 -44.90 44.79 -30.62
C GLY A 971 -45.92 45.72 -31.25
N ILE A 972 -45.53 46.41 -32.33
CA ILE A 972 -46.44 47.12 -33.23
C ILE A 972 -46.14 46.68 -34.65
N GLY A 973 -47.16 46.47 -35.48
CA GLY A 973 -46.97 45.98 -36.84
C GLY A 973 -48.07 46.41 -37.79
N VAL A 974 -47.82 46.18 -39.07
CA VAL A 974 -48.80 46.34 -40.13
C VAL A 974 -48.72 45.12 -41.03
N ARG A 975 -49.88 44.50 -41.26
CA ARG A 975 -50.07 43.36 -42.14
C ARG A 975 -50.92 43.78 -43.34
N VAL A 976 -50.50 43.41 -44.54
CA VAL A 976 -51.25 43.63 -45.79
C VAL A 976 -51.62 42.27 -46.35
N LYS A 977 -52.92 42.02 -46.50
CA LYS A 977 -53.50 40.71 -46.85
C LYS A 977 -54.33 40.85 -48.12
N GLY A 978 -54.20 39.86 -49.01
CA GLY A 978 -55.06 39.68 -50.18
C GLY A 978 -56.04 38.52 -49.97
N ASP A 979 -57.09 38.45 -50.77
CA ASP A 979 -58.07 37.37 -50.73
C ASP A 979 -58.52 36.93 -52.14
N PHE A 980 -58.18 35.70 -52.53
CA PHE A 980 -58.33 35.23 -53.91
C PHE A 980 -58.99 33.85 -53.96
N ALA A 981 -60.05 33.71 -54.75
CA ALA A 981 -60.58 32.40 -55.11
C ALA A 981 -59.68 31.75 -56.18
N THR A 982 -59.23 30.52 -55.94
CA THR A 982 -58.39 29.75 -56.87
C THR A 982 -58.98 28.37 -57.13
N SER A 983 -58.46 27.63 -58.12
CA SER A 983 -58.87 26.25 -58.39
C SER A 983 -58.50 25.26 -57.27
N ALA A 984 -57.55 25.63 -56.39
CA ALA A 984 -57.10 24.81 -55.27
C ALA A 984 -57.78 25.18 -53.93
N GLY A 985 -58.67 26.18 -53.93
CA GLY A 985 -59.29 26.73 -52.72
C GLY A 985 -59.21 28.26 -52.63
N ARG A 986 -59.62 28.84 -51.50
CA ARG A 986 -59.45 30.29 -51.24
C ARG A 986 -58.06 30.55 -50.67
N LEU A 987 -57.26 31.36 -51.38
CA LEU A 987 -55.90 31.73 -51.03
C LEU A 987 -55.85 33.16 -50.48
N GLN A 988 -55.30 33.32 -49.29
CA GLN A 988 -55.14 34.59 -48.59
C GLN A 988 -53.66 34.87 -48.32
N PRO A 989 -52.92 35.39 -49.31
CA PRO A 989 -51.52 35.75 -49.13
C PRO A 989 -51.41 37.04 -48.33
N TYR A 990 -50.33 37.19 -47.56
CA TYR A 990 -50.07 38.42 -46.81
C TYR A 990 -48.58 38.71 -46.65
N GLY A 991 -48.27 39.98 -46.46
CA GLY A 991 -46.96 40.48 -46.02
C GLY A 991 -47.11 41.26 -44.71
N ARG A 992 -46.11 41.22 -43.84
CA ARG A 992 -46.15 41.86 -42.51
C ARG A 992 -44.81 42.50 -42.19
N ILE A 993 -44.87 43.72 -41.67
CA ILE A 993 -43.72 44.41 -41.07
C ILE A 993 -44.08 44.78 -39.63
N GLY A 994 -43.16 44.52 -38.70
CA GLY A 994 -43.37 44.79 -37.28
C GLY A 994 -42.12 45.38 -36.62
N LEU A 995 -42.32 46.12 -35.54
CA LEU A 995 -41.30 46.58 -34.62
C LEU A 995 -41.62 46.01 -33.24
N VAL A 996 -40.69 45.25 -32.68
CA VAL A 996 -40.81 44.61 -31.36
C VAL A 996 -39.76 45.20 -30.44
N HIS A 997 -40.16 45.60 -29.24
CA HIS A 997 -39.31 46.08 -28.18
C HIS A 997 -39.50 45.23 -26.92
N GLY A 998 -38.41 44.67 -26.39
CA GLY A 998 -38.38 43.96 -25.12
C GLY A 998 -37.58 44.74 -24.09
N THR A 999 -38.10 44.90 -22.87
CA THR A 999 -37.40 45.63 -21.80
C THR A 999 -36.17 44.88 -21.29
N GLY A 1000 -36.19 43.54 -21.36
CA GLY A 1000 -35.14 42.66 -20.88
C GLY A 1000 -34.92 42.79 -19.37
N GLY A 1001 -35.31 41.77 -18.60
CA GLY A 1001 -35.05 41.74 -17.16
C GLY A 1001 -33.56 41.89 -16.85
N GLY A 1002 -33.22 42.39 -15.66
CA GLY A 1002 -31.84 42.56 -15.19
C GLY A 1002 -31.12 41.26 -14.82
N ASP A 1003 -31.71 40.11 -15.17
CA ASP A 1003 -31.44 38.70 -14.88
C ASP A 1003 -29.98 38.38 -14.49
N PRO A 1004 -29.52 38.69 -13.25
CA PRO A 1004 -28.15 38.45 -12.89
C PRO A 1004 -27.99 36.97 -12.54
N THR A 1005 -27.03 36.32 -13.19
CA THR A 1005 -26.65 34.95 -12.81
C THR A 1005 -25.67 35.02 -11.65
N GLN A 1006 -26.07 34.47 -10.52
CA GLN A 1006 -25.29 34.44 -9.29
C GLN A 1006 -24.54 33.12 -9.17
N PHE A 1007 -23.21 33.20 -9.10
CA PHE A 1007 -22.36 32.07 -8.75
C PHE A 1007 -22.03 32.17 -7.27
N SER A 1008 -22.62 31.27 -6.49
CA SER A 1008 -22.41 31.19 -5.05
C SER A 1008 -21.55 29.99 -4.70
N ASN A 1009 -20.71 30.14 -3.69
CA ASN A 1009 -20.06 29.04 -3.00
C ASN A 1009 -20.08 29.47 -1.53
N GLY A 1010 -20.54 28.64 -0.60
CA GLY A 1010 -20.77 29.08 0.79
C GLY A 1010 -21.60 30.37 0.91
N GLY A 1011 -21.07 31.40 1.59
CA GLY A 1011 -21.76 32.67 1.88
C GLY A 1011 -21.48 33.85 0.94
N PHE A 1012 -20.67 33.69 -0.12
CA PHE A 1012 -20.31 34.78 -1.05
C PHE A 1012 -20.90 34.52 -2.44
N VAL A 1013 -21.19 35.62 -3.15
CA VAL A 1013 -21.96 35.60 -4.40
C VAL A 1013 -21.26 36.49 -5.42
N THR A 1014 -20.94 35.93 -6.59
CA THR A 1014 -20.53 36.71 -7.77
C THR A 1014 -21.73 36.85 -8.71
N ALA A 1015 -22.26 38.06 -8.83
CA ALA A 1015 -23.35 38.36 -9.75
C ALA A 1015 -22.81 38.74 -11.14
N ILE A 1016 -23.27 38.02 -12.16
CA ILE A 1016 -22.90 38.24 -13.56
C ILE A 1016 -24.12 38.84 -14.25
N ALA A 1017 -24.05 40.15 -14.49
CA ALA A 1017 -25.11 40.88 -15.16
C ALA A 1017 -24.86 40.93 -16.67
N ASN A 1018 -25.91 40.62 -17.42
CA ASN A 1018 -25.98 40.84 -18.87
C ASN A 1018 -27.12 41.81 -19.17
N THR A 1019 -26.93 42.57 -20.24
CA THR A 1019 -28.00 43.40 -20.81
C THR A 1019 -29.08 42.51 -21.41
N GLY A 1020 -30.33 42.98 -21.39
CA GLY A 1020 -31.46 42.24 -21.94
C GLY A 1020 -32.41 43.05 -22.85
N SER A 1021 -32.34 44.38 -22.82
CA SER A 1021 -33.25 45.26 -23.59
C SER A 1021 -32.93 45.20 -25.08
N TYR A 1022 -33.94 45.01 -25.92
CA TYR A 1022 -33.75 44.91 -27.36
C TYR A 1022 -34.90 45.55 -28.15
N THR A 1023 -34.58 46.01 -29.35
CA THR A 1023 -35.56 46.39 -30.37
C THR A 1023 -35.23 45.66 -31.67
N SER A 1024 -36.22 44.98 -32.26
CA SER A 1024 -36.08 44.25 -33.52
C SER A 1024 -37.18 44.62 -34.51
N THR A 1025 -36.82 44.72 -35.79
CA THR A 1025 -37.77 44.83 -36.89
C THR A 1025 -38.01 43.45 -37.49
N GLU A 1026 -39.27 43.05 -37.58
CA GLU A 1026 -39.69 41.82 -38.24
C GLU A 1026 -40.21 42.10 -39.64
N LEU A 1027 -39.82 41.27 -40.61
CA LEU A 1027 -40.40 41.23 -41.94
C LEU A 1027 -40.83 39.80 -42.24
N ALA A 1028 -42.08 39.60 -42.66
CA ALA A 1028 -42.61 38.27 -42.95
C ALA A 1028 -43.56 38.27 -44.15
N ALA A 1029 -43.67 37.11 -44.78
CA ALA A 1029 -44.67 36.81 -45.79
C ALA A 1029 -45.29 35.44 -45.48
N GLY A 1030 -46.58 35.32 -45.72
CA GLY A 1030 -47.32 34.09 -45.44
C GLY A 1030 -48.57 33.97 -46.30
N ALA A 1031 -49.26 32.86 -46.14
CA ALA A 1031 -50.55 32.64 -46.76
C ALA A 1031 -51.40 31.66 -45.97
N THR A 1032 -52.72 31.81 -46.07
CA THR A 1032 -53.70 30.79 -45.69
C THR A 1032 -54.38 30.26 -46.95
N LEU A 1033 -54.44 28.95 -47.12
CA LEU A 1033 -55.15 28.25 -48.19
C LEU A 1033 -56.27 27.38 -47.58
N SER A 1034 -57.52 27.79 -47.79
CA SER A 1034 -58.70 27.00 -47.45
C SER A 1034 -58.93 25.93 -48.52
N LEU A 1035 -58.47 24.69 -48.25
CA LEU A 1035 -58.58 23.53 -49.15
C LEU A 1035 -60.02 23.03 -49.29
N THR A 1036 -60.76 23.06 -48.19
CA THR A 1036 -62.20 22.75 -48.14
C THR A 1036 -62.91 23.75 -47.25
N LYS A 1037 -64.24 23.62 -47.08
CA LYS A 1037 -64.99 24.44 -46.10
C LYS A 1037 -64.55 24.21 -44.65
N VAL A 1038 -63.86 23.09 -44.40
CA VAL A 1038 -63.56 22.57 -43.06
C VAL A 1038 -62.05 22.54 -42.81
N VAL A 1039 -61.21 22.46 -43.84
CA VAL A 1039 -59.75 22.30 -43.70
C VAL A 1039 -59.01 23.45 -44.38
N SER A 1040 -58.11 24.09 -43.62
CA SER A 1040 -57.19 25.14 -44.09
C SER A 1040 -55.74 24.78 -43.77
N ILE A 1041 -54.81 25.05 -44.68
CA ILE A 1041 -53.37 25.06 -44.42
C ILE A 1041 -52.91 26.51 -44.38
N TYR A 1042 -52.05 26.87 -43.45
CA TYR A 1042 -51.48 28.21 -43.36
C TYR A 1042 -49.99 28.14 -43.06
N GLY A 1043 -49.27 29.19 -43.41
CA GLY A 1043 -47.88 29.31 -43.00
C GLY A 1043 -47.33 30.71 -43.19
N GLU A 1044 -46.27 30.99 -42.44
CA GLU A 1044 -45.51 32.23 -42.50
C GLU A 1044 -44.02 31.92 -42.49
N ILE A 1045 -43.26 32.67 -43.27
CA ILE A 1045 -41.80 32.73 -43.17
C ILE A 1045 -41.37 34.20 -43.08
N GLY A 1046 -40.40 34.48 -42.22
CA GLY A 1046 -39.93 35.83 -41.98
C GLY A 1046 -38.53 35.86 -41.40
N LYS A 1047 -38.06 37.09 -41.18
CA LYS A 1047 -36.73 37.43 -40.68
C LYS A 1047 -36.84 38.55 -39.66
N ALA A 1048 -35.99 38.51 -38.63
CA ALA A 1048 -35.90 39.56 -37.64
C ALA A 1048 -34.52 40.25 -37.70
N PHE A 1049 -34.53 41.57 -37.81
CA PHE A 1049 -33.35 42.42 -37.83
C PHE A 1049 -33.24 43.17 -36.51
N SER A 1050 -32.02 43.31 -35.98
CA SER A 1050 -31.79 44.15 -34.80
C SER A 1050 -31.86 45.62 -35.21
N ALA A 1051 -32.68 46.40 -34.51
CA ALA A 1051 -32.96 47.81 -34.78
C ALA A 1051 -32.50 48.75 -33.64
N GLY A 1052 -32.23 48.22 -32.44
CA GLY A 1052 -31.72 49.00 -31.30
C GLY A 1052 -31.70 48.20 -30.00
N GLY A 1053 -31.39 48.88 -28.88
CA GLY A 1053 -31.25 48.28 -27.55
C GLY A 1053 -29.84 47.78 -27.24
N ASP A 1054 -29.61 47.45 -25.97
CA ASP A 1054 -28.32 46.99 -25.45
C ASP A 1054 -28.01 45.54 -25.83
N THR A 1055 -29.05 44.76 -26.11
CA THR A 1055 -29.00 43.41 -26.66
C THR A 1055 -29.44 43.40 -28.12
N LYS A 1056 -28.67 42.73 -28.97
CA LYS A 1056 -29.04 42.51 -30.38
C LYS A 1056 -29.74 41.17 -30.50
N VAL A 1057 -31.04 41.19 -30.78
CA VAL A 1057 -31.83 40.00 -31.10
C VAL A 1057 -32.12 39.99 -32.60
N ARG A 1058 -31.80 38.87 -33.25
CA ARG A 1058 -31.95 38.65 -34.69
C ARG A 1058 -32.41 37.22 -34.93
N SER A 1059 -33.01 37.01 -36.09
CA SER A 1059 -33.33 35.68 -36.60
C SER A 1059 -33.12 35.69 -38.10
N SER A 1060 -32.29 34.78 -38.63
CA SER A 1060 -32.12 34.63 -40.08
C SER A 1060 -33.38 34.11 -40.74
N VAL A 1061 -34.05 33.15 -40.10
CA VAL A 1061 -35.34 32.60 -40.50
C VAL A 1061 -36.19 32.30 -39.26
N GLN A 1062 -37.43 32.78 -39.28
CA GLN A 1062 -38.48 32.38 -38.35
C GLN A 1062 -39.76 32.09 -39.11
N GLY A 1063 -40.51 31.07 -38.71
CA GLY A 1063 -41.72 30.70 -39.41
C GLY A 1063 -42.54 29.62 -38.72
N ALA A 1064 -43.75 29.47 -39.22
CA ALA A 1064 -44.64 28.40 -38.80
C ALA A 1064 -45.42 27.88 -40.00
N ILE A 1065 -45.74 26.59 -39.99
CA ILE A 1065 -46.67 25.97 -40.93
C ILE A 1065 -47.70 25.19 -40.12
N GLY A 1066 -48.98 25.37 -40.43
CA GLY A 1066 -50.06 24.78 -39.66
C GLY A 1066 -51.24 24.33 -40.51
N LEU A 1067 -52.03 23.49 -39.87
CA LEU A 1067 -53.28 22.95 -40.35
C LEU A 1067 -54.38 23.36 -39.37
N ARG A 1068 -55.51 23.80 -39.88
CA ARG A 1068 -56.71 24.09 -39.09
C ARG A 1068 -57.88 23.32 -39.65
N VAL A 1069 -58.63 22.67 -38.76
CA VAL A 1069 -59.83 21.90 -39.05
C VAL A 1069 -60.98 22.48 -38.24
N ARG A 1070 -62.10 22.76 -38.89
CA ARG A 1070 -63.34 23.16 -38.24
C ARG A 1070 -64.21 21.92 -37.95
N TRP A 1071 -65.03 21.91 -36.90
CA TRP A 1071 -65.90 20.78 -36.56
C TRP A 1071 -67.09 21.16 -35.68
#